data_AF-A0A354RAK7-F1
#
_entry.id   AF-A0A354RAK7-F1
#
_cell.length_a   1.000
_cell.length_b   1.000
_cell.length_c   1.000
_cell.angle_alpha   90.00
_cell.angle_beta   90.00
_cell.angle_gamma   90.00
#
_symmetry.space_group_name_H-M   'P 1'
#
loop_
_entity.id
_entity.type
_entity.pdbx_description
1 polymer ?
#
loop_
_entity_poly.entity_id
_entity_poly.type
_entity_poly.pdbx_seq_one_letter_code
_entity_poly.pdbx_strand_id
1 'polypeptide(L)'
;LNLPPKDQATERQIRDGMYYEDPDELYNDGNAFKLTFRDSSGMVVTVLADNYFGYCKKEVKTQVSFSANLSGLGEEEHAGGAVVFPSYDLGEEFDPKAILPPTPHTFKDTLMALNASEEASSEGYLIDEEFPSVVFLPENATFSLREQRITWEFKGEQKSLHLIPDNAYVLPSGYKVEMKVTENDGPWKLVGTVGEGFLCHKPCTVSGGGKSEISKPLTDAIVSGPVYVAEWEKDLALAKEVIGRDYSDRFLDPKKHNLRNRTILDPDRSLGSVIKLLTPSHTLYTDTFNDWLESIPQRVKDLVLIIKRRYRPDWGLDWEKLFSVDSVNGQPANELRFDGDKLITRLLRVGFDEKGSWRLFALRKDFIPANKILAEDDITASTVAPIRLLNEIGPGTFKESAKFVHNCEYRLFQRPDDAIHRGFDKQTEKDLARPGNFISNFECLSVEDAKDQVRQTLTFEKYTDPMRDLILEVSEQEDPDNFFVSSANPRMVDGKPTKNPRYLQTRPDLYYPRTVHLATMGTRLRRKLSPDQSVLYPVRSVLPGRRNNPADPDVGIRPLCCFAPIHYLELPELFIDFIVSVTGKSPSTTGAGSEGALTKAPFNALLPIHDLNAALISYAATGQGAFVTSAGFIGPKYQVAHDVSLLIPEIWSRLRDYENDPQDMIANGLLEKVPQMDFEGETLPTQYLGYRITRRFAHEFLGRIFTDPISIFPEDMLKPELQDEEQYADSLRNLVETGKSVAKRYFQDGSIEKACPPLRALLELMSEGSGDGKSLQDKEFRKLFDPEAILSSDWYEERLKTRISVTRSYWEQRISYLEKFLEDHANREASKRLDIPDKLDFSKDALSRLTDDKEAIARIHGCLGTDPSLFSQNEA
;
A
#
# COMPACT_ATOMS: atom_id res chain seq x y z
N LEU A 1 38.46 8.27 25.68
CA LEU A 1 37.40 9.24 25.31
C LEU A 1 37.05 10.22 26.45
N ASN A 2 37.76 10.19 27.59
CA ASN A 2 37.52 11.09 28.74
C ASN A 2 36.08 11.10 29.26
N LEU A 3 35.38 9.95 29.22
CA LEU A 3 34.14 9.76 29.97
C LEU A 3 34.44 9.83 31.48
N PRO A 4 33.47 10.19 32.34
CA PRO A 4 33.69 10.21 33.78
C PRO A 4 33.75 8.78 34.36
N PRO A 5 34.45 8.56 35.49
CA PRO A 5 34.23 7.37 36.28
C PRO A 5 32.78 7.33 36.81
N LYS A 6 32.23 6.14 37.07
CA LYS A 6 30.81 5.96 37.45
C LYS A 6 30.35 6.84 38.62
N ASP A 7 31.20 7.01 39.63
CA ASP A 7 30.90 7.79 40.83
C ASP A 7 30.77 9.31 40.57
N GLN A 8 31.25 9.77 39.42
CA GLN A 8 31.16 11.16 38.95
C GLN A 8 30.20 11.32 37.77
N ALA A 9 29.58 10.23 37.31
CA ALA A 9 28.62 10.26 36.22
C ALA A 9 27.24 10.70 36.71
N THR A 10 26.57 11.54 35.92
CA THR A 10 25.15 11.87 36.12
C THR A 10 24.27 10.64 35.94
N GLU A 11 23.05 10.65 36.49
CA GLU A 11 22.07 9.56 36.29
C GLU A 11 21.83 9.25 34.80
N ARG A 12 21.83 10.30 33.97
CA ARG A 12 21.70 10.19 32.51
C ARG A 12 22.89 9.46 31.89
N GLN A 13 24.11 9.82 32.29
CA GLN A 13 25.33 9.15 31.80
C GLN A 13 25.36 7.67 32.24
N ILE A 14 24.95 7.37 33.48
CA ILE A 14 24.86 6.00 33.98
C ILE A 14 23.86 5.18 33.15
N ARG A 15 22.67 5.73 32.90
CA ARG A 15 21.63 5.08 32.09
C ARG A 15 22.09 4.80 30.65
N ASP A 16 22.79 5.75 30.04
CA ASP A 16 23.24 5.65 28.64
C ASP A 16 24.59 4.91 28.49
N GLY A 17 25.19 4.42 29.58
CA GLY A 17 26.51 3.77 29.55
C GLY A 17 27.67 4.73 29.22
N MET A 18 27.50 6.04 29.45
CA MET A 18 28.49 7.09 29.17
C MET A 18 29.37 7.37 30.39
N TYR A 19 29.94 6.32 30.95
CA TYR A 19 30.88 6.33 32.08
C TYR A 19 31.84 5.13 31.95
N TYR A 20 32.80 4.98 32.86
CA TYR A 20 33.58 3.73 33.01
C TYR A 20 33.67 3.31 34.49
N GLU A 21 33.75 2.01 34.76
CA GLU A 21 34.22 1.48 36.07
C GLU A 21 35.70 1.12 35.98
N ASP A 22 36.09 0.48 34.88
CA ASP A 22 37.46 0.16 34.49
C ASP A 22 37.91 1.04 33.30
N PRO A 23 39.04 1.77 33.38
CA PRO A 23 39.57 2.56 32.27
C PRO A 23 39.79 1.79 30.95
N ASP A 24 39.92 0.46 31.01
CA ASP A 24 40.09 -0.41 29.83
C ASP A 24 38.76 -0.81 29.16
N GLU A 25 37.60 -0.41 29.71
CA GLU A 25 36.30 -0.61 29.08
C GLU A 25 36.25 0.00 27.68
N LEU A 26 35.83 -0.81 26.71
CA LEU A 26 35.61 -0.35 25.36
C LEU A 26 34.36 0.52 25.31
N TYR A 27 34.43 1.63 24.57
CA TYR A 27 33.26 2.47 24.35
C TYR A 27 32.11 1.66 23.73
N ASN A 28 30.90 1.84 24.26
CA ASN A 28 29.70 1.10 23.82
C ASN A 28 29.88 -0.44 23.89
N ASP A 29 30.66 -0.91 24.87
CA ASP A 29 31.02 -2.32 25.08
C ASP A 29 31.70 -2.96 23.85
N GLY A 30 32.36 -2.16 23.01
CA GLY A 30 32.95 -2.60 21.76
C GLY A 30 31.95 -2.90 20.63
N ASN A 31 30.66 -2.60 20.83
CA ASN A 31 29.62 -2.78 19.83
C ASN A 31 29.57 -1.61 18.83
N ALA A 32 28.98 -1.87 17.66
CA ALA A 32 28.69 -0.87 16.64
C ALA A 32 27.84 0.30 17.19
N PHE A 33 28.16 1.53 16.77
CA PHE A 33 27.39 2.72 17.09
C PHE A 33 27.45 3.76 15.96
N LYS A 34 26.57 4.76 16.05
CA LYS A 34 26.68 6.00 15.30
C LYS A 34 26.68 7.20 16.23
N LEU A 35 27.39 8.27 15.86
CA LEU A 35 27.48 9.50 16.66
C LEU A 35 27.27 10.71 15.76
N THR A 36 26.23 11.49 16.04
CA THR A 36 25.74 12.58 15.16
C THR A 36 25.87 13.95 15.84
N PHE A 37 26.47 14.90 15.12
CA PHE A 37 26.54 16.32 15.45
C PHE A 37 25.66 17.10 14.46
N ARG A 38 24.83 18.00 14.97
CA ARG A 38 23.87 18.78 14.18
C ARG A 38 23.35 19.98 14.96
N ASP A 39 22.95 21.02 14.25
CA ASP A 39 22.33 22.22 14.80
C ASP A 39 21.38 22.90 13.78
N SER A 40 20.86 24.09 14.11
CA SER A 40 19.95 24.86 13.26
C SER A 40 20.61 25.55 12.06
N SER A 41 21.94 25.47 11.91
CA SER A 41 22.63 25.97 10.70
C SER A 41 22.34 25.14 9.46
N GLY A 42 21.81 23.93 9.63
CA GLY A 42 21.59 22.96 8.56
C GLY A 42 22.78 22.01 8.33
N MET A 43 23.81 22.05 9.17
CA MET A 43 24.92 21.10 9.13
C MET A 43 24.62 19.86 9.96
N VAL A 44 24.84 18.68 9.39
CA VAL A 44 24.78 17.38 10.08
C VAL A 44 26.01 16.55 9.72
N VAL A 45 26.66 15.98 10.74
CA VAL A 45 27.85 15.12 10.59
C VAL A 45 27.64 13.87 11.44
N THR A 46 27.75 12.70 10.83
CA THR A 46 27.63 11.42 11.55
C THR A 46 28.86 10.54 11.32
N VAL A 47 29.37 9.99 12.41
CA VAL A 47 30.40 8.93 12.40
C VAL A 47 29.71 7.58 12.56
N LEU A 48 30.03 6.62 11.68
CA LEU A 48 29.58 5.23 11.77
C LEU A 48 30.76 4.35 12.20
N ALA A 49 30.63 3.64 13.32
CA ALA A 49 31.64 2.72 13.84
C ALA A 49 31.33 1.26 13.47
N ASP A 50 30.92 1.04 12.23
CA ASP A 50 30.66 -0.26 11.61
C ASP A 50 30.59 -0.07 10.09
N ASN A 51 30.84 -1.12 9.31
CA ASN A 51 30.86 -1.06 7.85
C ASN A 51 29.71 -1.82 7.17
N TYR A 52 28.74 -2.34 7.93
CA TYR A 52 27.55 -2.94 7.35
C TYR A 52 26.71 -1.89 6.61
N PHE A 53 26.44 -2.19 5.34
CA PHE A 53 25.77 -1.28 4.39
C PHE A 53 24.42 -0.73 4.85
N GLY A 54 23.72 -1.45 5.74
CA GLY A 54 22.47 -1.00 6.32
C GLY A 54 22.60 0.32 7.10
N TYR A 55 23.72 0.53 7.81
CA TYR A 55 23.98 1.77 8.54
C TYR A 55 24.16 2.95 7.58
N CYS A 56 24.88 2.76 6.48
CA CYS A 56 25.03 3.80 5.45
C CYS A 56 23.66 4.22 4.87
N LYS A 57 22.83 3.25 4.47
CA LYS A 57 21.48 3.51 3.95
C LYS A 57 20.63 4.30 4.96
N LYS A 58 20.60 3.86 6.21
CA LYS A 58 19.76 4.46 7.25
C LYS A 58 20.30 5.78 7.79
N GLU A 59 21.59 6.07 7.60
CA GLU A 59 22.13 7.38 7.92
C GLU A 59 21.77 8.43 6.86
N VAL A 60 21.73 8.06 5.58
CA VAL A 60 21.13 8.92 4.53
C VAL A 60 19.67 9.24 4.89
N LYS A 61 18.87 8.24 5.31
CA LYS A 61 17.50 8.43 5.81
C LYS A 61 17.44 9.47 6.94
N THR A 62 18.37 9.37 7.90
CA THR A 62 18.44 10.29 9.05
C THR A 62 18.73 11.73 8.61
N GLN A 63 19.65 11.92 7.66
CA GLN A 63 19.98 13.25 7.16
C GLN A 63 18.87 13.85 6.27
N VAL A 64 18.16 13.02 5.48
CA VAL A 64 16.95 13.46 4.76
C VAL A 64 15.88 13.91 5.75
N SER A 65 15.66 13.16 6.84
CA SER A 65 14.72 13.55 7.91
C SER A 65 15.12 14.86 8.58
N PHE A 66 16.41 15.05 8.87
CA PHE A 66 16.93 16.30 9.40
C PHE A 66 16.65 17.48 8.45
N SER A 67 16.95 17.32 7.16
CA SER A 67 16.69 18.34 6.14
C SER A 67 15.19 18.65 6.01
N ALA A 68 14.32 17.64 6.04
CA ALA A 68 12.87 17.81 5.94
C ALA A 68 12.35 18.70 7.08
N ASN A 69 12.75 18.41 8.33
CA ASN A 69 12.38 19.18 9.52
C ASN A 69 12.81 20.65 9.42
N LEU A 70 14.07 20.92 9.09
CA LEU A 70 14.57 22.30 8.99
C LEU A 70 13.93 23.06 7.83
N SER A 71 13.60 22.37 6.72
CA SER A 71 12.95 23.01 5.57
C SER A 71 11.49 23.42 5.85
N GLY A 72 10.74 22.62 6.62
CA GLY A 72 9.31 22.81 6.91
C GLY A 72 8.37 22.70 5.71
N LEU A 73 8.79 22.11 4.60
CA LEU A 73 7.92 21.84 3.43
C LEU A 73 7.75 20.37 3.11
N GLY A 74 8.50 19.49 3.77
CA GLY A 74 8.35 18.07 3.55
C GLY A 74 8.48 17.26 4.82
N GLU A 75 8.13 16.00 4.68
CA GLU A 75 8.32 14.96 5.69
C GLU A 75 9.28 13.94 5.10
N GLU A 76 10.12 13.35 5.95
CA GLU A 76 10.75 12.07 5.64
C GLU A 76 9.93 10.98 6.32
N GLU A 77 9.59 9.93 5.59
CA GLU A 77 8.70 8.88 6.08
C GLU A 77 9.33 7.50 5.89
N HIS A 78 9.14 6.66 6.90
CA HIS A 78 9.36 5.22 6.78
C HIS A 78 8.08 4.57 6.27
N ALA A 79 7.90 4.60 4.95
CA ALA A 79 6.66 4.27 4.29
C ALA A 79 6.88 3.46 3.00
N GLY A 80 5.95 2.55 2.72
CA GLY A 80 5.81 1.88 1.43
C GLY A 80 4.56 2.38 0.71
N GLY A 81 4.48 2.18 -0.60
CA GLY A 81 3.36 2.73 -1.37
C GLY A 81 3.36 2.31 -2.82
N ALA A 82 2.16 2.30 -3.41
CA ALA A 82 1.99 1.95 -4.81
C ALA A 82 0.83 2.73 -5.44
N VAL A 83 1.00 3.13 -6.70
CA VAL A 83 -0.10 3.57 -7.56
C VAL A 83 -0.73 2.32 -8.18
N VAL A 84 -2.01 2.10 -7.87
CA VAL A 84 -2.71 0.85 -8.12
C VAL A 84 -3.77 1.06 -9.20
N PHE A 85 -3.77 0.20 -10.22
CA PHE A 85 -4.69 0.23 -11.36
C PHE A 85 -5.47 -1.09 -11.42
N PRO A 86 -6.72 -1.12 -10.93
CA PRO A 86 -7.61 -2.27 -11.03
C PRO A 86 -7.66 -2.85 -12.44
N SER A 87 -7.59 -4.17 -12.51
CA SER A 87 -7.68 -4.92 -13.76
C SER A 87 -8.79 -5.95 -13.72
N TYR A 88 -9.32 -6.28 -14.90
CA TYR A 88 -10.49 -7.13 -15.07
C TYR A 88 -10.31 -8.05 -16.26
N ASP A 89 -10.83 -9.27 -16.15
CA ASP A 89 -11.04 -10.15 -17.30
C ASP A 89 -12.32 -9.65 -17.99
N LEU A 90 -12.22 -9.36 -19.29
CA LEU A 90 -13.31 -8.79 -20.09
C LEU A 90 -14.09 -9.86 -20.87
N GLY A 91 -13.63 -11.11 -20.83
CA GLY A 91 -14.18 -12.21 -21.60
C GLY A 91 -13.60 -12.26 -23.01
N GLU A 92 -14.35 -12.87 -23.93
CA GLU A 92 -13.95 -13.04 -25.33
C GLU A 92 -14.44 -11.90 -26.23
N GLU A 93 -15.46 -11.15 -25.80
CA GLU A 93 -16.05 -10.05 -26.54
C GLU A 93 -16.22 -8.86 -25.60
N PHE A 94 -15.78 -7.68 -26.01
CA PHE A 94 -15.83 -6.47 -25.19
C PHE A 94 -16.26 -5.26 -26.01
N ASP A 95 -17.44 -4.74 -25.67
CA ASP A 95 -17.92 -3.43 -26.11
C ASP A 95 -17.81 -2.45 -24.92
N PRO A 96 -16.82 -1.54 -24.95
CA PRO A 96 -16.62 -0.56 -23.89
C PRO A 96 -17.85 0.33 -23.65
N LYS A 97 -18.62 0.69 -24.69
CA LYS A 97 -19.80 1.57 -24.55
C LYS A 97 -20.95 0.88 -23.83
N ALA A 98 -21.08 -0.44 -24.01
CA ALA A 98 -22.09 -1.23 -23.34
C ALA A 98 -21.72 -1.56 -21.88
N ILE A 99 -20.43 -1.73 -21.58
CA ILE A 99 -19.97 -2.30 -20.31
C ILE A 99 -19.43 -1.24 -19.33
N LEU A 100 -18.66 -0.27 -19.82
CA LEU A 100 -18.04 0.73 -18.97
C LEU A 100 -19.02 1.88 -18.65
N PRO A 101 -18.83 2.57 -17.50
CA PRO A 101 -19.55 3.81 -17.25
C PRO A 101 -19.31 4.81 -18.39
N PRO A 102 -20.34 5.54 -18.85
CA PRO A 102 -20.19 6.51 -19.91
C PRO A 102 -19.20 7.61 -19.50
N THR A 103 -18.33 8.01 -20.43
CA THR A 103 -17.32 9.04 -20.22
C THR A 103 -17.42 10.13 -21.28
N PRO A 104 -17.14 11.41 -20.95
CA PRO A 104 -17.14 12.51 -21.92
C PRO A 104 -15.87 12.58 -22.79
N HIS A 105 -15.02 11.54 -22.74
CA HIS A 105 -13.76 11.48 -23.45
C HIS A 105 -13.96 10.97 -24.88
N THR A 106 -13.30 11.63 -25.82
CA THR A 106 -13.35 11.36 -27.24
C THR A 106 -11.94 11.19 -27.80
N PHE A 107 -11.82 10.56 -28.96
CA PHE A 107 -10.52 10.43 -29.63
C PHE A 107 -9.83 11.77 -29.88
N LYS A 108 -10.60 12.85 -30.10
CA LYS A 108 -10.06 14.21 -30.21
C LYS A 108 -9.35 14.67 -28.94
N ASP A 109 -9.89 14.35 -27.76
CA ASP A 109 -9.22 14.64 -26.49
C ASP A 109 -7.88 13.89 -26.39
N THR A 110 -7.79 12.69 -26.96
CA THR A 110 -6.55 11.91 -27.00
C THR A 110 -5.48 12.60 -27.84
N LEU A 111 -5.84 13.05 -29.04
CA LEU A 111 -4.92 13.80 -29.91
C LEU A 111 -4.42 15.09 -29.22
N MET A 112 -5.29 15.81 -28.52
CA MET A 112 -4.90 17.01 -27.77
C MET A 112 -3.93 16.69 -26.62
N ALA A 113 -4.22 15.67 -25.82
CA ALA A 113 -3.39 15.27 -24.68
C ALA A 113 -1.99 14.78 -25.10
N LEU A 114 -1.87 14.26 -26.32
CA LEU A 114 -0.62 13.78 -26.91
C LEU A 114 0.06 14.78 -27.85
N ASN A 115 -0.56 15.96 -28.08
CA ASN A 115 -0.12 16.92 -29.10
C ASN A 115 0.04 16.33 -30.51
N ALA A 116 -0.82 15.37 -30.86
CA ALA A 116 -0.82 14.71 -32.15
C ALA A 116 -1.77 15.43 -33.13
N SER A 117 -1.39 15.49 -34.41
CA SER A 117 -2.22 16.08 -35.45
C SER A 117 -3.28 15.08 -35.97
N GLU A 118 -4.36 15.57 -36.58
CA GLU A 118 -5.37 14.68 -37.17
C GLU A 118 -4.81 13.87 -38.35
N GLU A 119 -3.80 14.39 -39.06
CA GLU A 119 -3.12 13.69 -40.15
C GLU A 119 -2.36 12.45 -39.67
N ALA A 120 -1.82 12.49 -38.44
CA ALA A 120 -1.14 11.35 -37.83
C ALA A 120 -2.09 10.17 -37.52
N SER A 121 -3.41 10.40 -37.56
CA SER A 121 -4.45 9.40 -37.36
C SER A 121 -5.34 9.24 -38.61
N SER A 122 -4.73 9.13 -39.79
CA SER A 122 -5.47 9.01 -41.06
C SER A 122 -6.45 7.83 -41.11
N GLU A 123 -6.19 6.76 -40.36
CA GLU A 123 -7.04 5.56 -40.26
C GLU A 123 -7.98 5.56 -39.03
N GLY A 124 -7.94 6.60 -38.20
CA GLY A 124 -8.76 6.71 -36.99
C GLY A 124 -8.18 6.01 -35.76
N TYR A 125 -6.87 5.82 -35.69
CA TYR A 125 -6.10 5.44 -34.49
C TYR A 125 -4.72 6.09 -34.54
N LEU A 126 -4.00 6.09 -33.41
CA LEU A 126 -2.64 6.61 -33.30
C LEU A 126 -1.72 5.55 -32.67
N ILE A 127 -0.52 5.40 -33.19
CA ILE A 127 0.53 4.56 -32.59
C ILE A 127 1.45 5.47 -31.77
N ASP A 128 1.77 5.04 -30.56
CA ASP A 128 2.69 5.75 -29.68
C ASP A 128 4.12 5.77 -30.26
N GLU A 129 4.78 6.93 -30.22
CA GLU A 129 6.12 7.10 -30.78
C GLU A 129 7.21 6.43 -29.94
N GLU A 130 7.04 6.37 -28.62
CA GLU A 130 8.03 5.80 -27.70
C GLU A 130 7.90 4.27 -27.64
N PHE A 131 6.66 3.77 -27.62
CA PHE A 131 6.35 2.34 -27.57
C PHE A 131 5.36 1.95 -28.66
N PRO A 132 5.80 1.52 -29.86
CA PRO A 132 4.91 1.14 -30.97
C PRO A 132 3.88 0.05 -30.66
N SER A 133 4.09 -0.71 -29.58
CA SER A 133 3.11 -1.66 -29.02
C SER A 133 1.90 -0.99 -28.34
N VAL A 134 1.90 0.33 -28.17
CA VAL A 134 0.81 1.10 -27.56
C VAL A 134 0.04 1.81 -28.67
N VAL A 135 -1.26 1.50 -28.76
CA VAL A 135 -2.13 1.97 -29.83
C VAL A 135 -3.34 2.67 -29.22
N PHE A 136 -3.50 3.96 -29.52
CA PHE A 136 -4.64 4.75 -29.08
C PHE A 136 -5.79 4.61 -30.07
N LEU A 137 -6.96 4.25 -29.55
CA LEU A 137 -8.17 3.94 -30.32
C LEU A 137 -9.30 4.92 -29.98
N PRO A 138 -10.31 5.05 -30.85
CA PRO A 138 -11.47 5.89 -30.58
C PRO A 138 -12.44 5.22 -29.59
N GLU A 139 -13.31 6.03 -28.98
CA GLU A 139 -14.23 5.62 -27.92
C GLU A 139 -15.30 4.60 -28.34
N ASN A 140 -15.45 4.35 -29.65
CA ASN A 140 -16.37 3.37 -30.24
C ASN A 140 -15.68 2.06 -30.66
N ALA A 141 -14.42 1.83 -30.27
CA ALA A 141 -13.74 0.59 -30.57
C ALA A 141 -14.32 -0.61 -29.79
N THR A 142 -14.53 -1.72 -30.48
CA THR A 142 -14.98 -3.01 -29.94
C THR A 142 -13.92 -4.08 -30.16
N PHE A 143 -13.86 -5.06 -29.25
CA PHE A 143 -12.79 -6.05 -29.21
C PHE A 143 -13.37 -7.47 -29.24
N SER A 144 -12.90 -8.28 -30.20
CA SER A 144 -13.22 -9.71 -30.30
C SER A 144 -11.95 -10.53 -30.20
N LEU A 145 -11.86 -11.37 -29.17
CA LEU A 145 -10.82 -12.39 -29.03
C LEU A 145 -11.04 -13.55 -29.99
N ARG A 146 -12.31 -13.87 -30.31
CA ARG A 146 -12.68 -14.99 -31.21
C ARG A 146 -12.24 -14.72 -32.64
N GLU A 147 -12.53 -13.52 -33.12
CA GLU A 147 -12.11 -13.06 -34.46
C GLU A 147 -10.69 -12.50 -34.44
N GLN A 148 -10.10 -12.37 -33.25
CA GLN A 148 -8.80 -11.75 -33.01
C GLN A 148 -8.71 -10.37 -33.69
N ARG A 149 -9.73 -9.55 -33.49
CA ARG A 149 -9.94 -8.30 -34.21
C ARG A 149 -10.48 -7.20 -33.30
N ILE A 150 -10.08 -5.97 -33.62
CA ILE A 150 -10.59 -4.74 -33.05
C ILE A 150 -11.29 -3.98 -34.16
N THR A 151 -12.49 -3.46 -33.93
CA THR A 151 -13.24 -2.73 -34.96
C THR A 151 -13.80 -1.42 -34.42
N TRP A 152 -13.90 -0.40 -35.28
CA TRP A 152 -14.52 0.87 -34.93
C TRP A 152 -15.05 1.57 -36.20
N GLU A 153 -15.90 2.58 -36.03
CA GLU A 153 -16.35 3.44 -37.13
C GLU A 153 -15.54 4.73 -37.12
N PHE A 154 -15.02 5.13 -38.29
CA PHE A 154 -14.32 6.40 -38.47
C PHE A 154 -14.72 7.04 -39.79
N LYS A 155 -15.21 8.29 -39.75
CA LYS A 155 -15.69 9.04 -40.92
C LYS A 155 -16.73 8.28 -41.77
N GLY A 156 -17.61 7.51 -41.12
CA GLY A 156 -18.67 6.72 -41.77
C GLY A 156 -18.19 5.41 -42.40
N GLU A 157 -16.92 5.03 -42.23
CA GLU A 157 -16.37 3.75 -42.67
C GLU A 157 -16.02 2.86 -41.48
N GLN A 158 -16.31 1.56 -41.58
CA GLN A 158 -15.83 0.57 -40.62
C GLN A 158 -14.33 0.35 -40.83
N LYS A 159 -13.55 0.48 -39.77
CA LYS A 159 -12.11 0.21 -39.70
C LYS A 159 -11.84 -0.97 -38.77
N SER A 160 -10.68 -1.59 -38.93
CA SER A 160 -10.29 -2.73 -38.08
C SER A 160 -8.78 -2.91 -37.96
N LEU A 161 -8.35 -3.48 -36.84
CA LEU A 161 -6.99 -3.96 -36.58
C LEU A 161 -7.01 -5.41 -36.10
N HIS A 162 -5.91 -6.11 -36.29
CA HIS A 162 -5.68 -7.37 -35.60
C HIS A 162 -5.43 -7.12 -34.11
N LEU A 163 -6.00 -7.99 -33.27
CA LEU A 163 -5.73 -8.05 -31.84
C LEU A 163 -4.46 -8.90 -31.62
N ILE A 164 -3.34 -8.23 -31.34
CA ILE A 164 -2.02 -8.87 -31.26
C ILE A 164 -1.59 -8.97 -29.78
N PRO A 165 -1.02 -10.10 -29.34
CA PRO A 165 -0.34 -10.18 -28.05
C PRO A 165 0.70 -9.08 -27.86
N ASP A 166 1.03 -8.74 -26.62
CA ASP A 166 2.00 -7.69 -26.23
C ASP A 166 1.64 -6.24 -26.62
N ASN A 167 0.62 -6.04 -27.45
CA ASN A 167 0.06 -4.72 -27.71
C ASN A 167 -0.93 -4.29 -26.61
N ALA A 168 -0.92 -3.00 -26.28
CA ALA A 168 -1.89 -2.35 -25.41
C ALA A 168 -2.71 -1.33 -26.20
N TYR A 169 -4.01 -1.50 -26.15
CA TYR A 169 -4.97 -0.67 -26.86
C TYR A 169 -5.63 0.29 -25.87
N VAL A 170 -5.41 1.59 -26.04
CA VAL A 170 -5.80 2.63 -25.08
C VAL A 170 -6.98 3.41 -25.62
N LEU A 171 -8.09 3.42 -24.89
CA LEU A 171 -9.27 4.20 -25.19
C LEU A 171 -9.14 5.65 -24.67
N PRO A 172 -9.95 6.61 -25.16
CA PRO A 172 -9.85 8.00 -24.75
C PRO A 172 -10.12 8.25 -23.26
N SER A 173 -10.84 7.33 -22.61
CA SER A 173 -11.05 7.33 -21.16
C SER A 173 -9.79 6.95 -20.34
N GLY A 174 -8.70 6.61 -21.03
CA GLY A 174 -7.47 6.06 -20.44
C GLY A 174 -7.54 4.55 -20.17
N TYR A 175 -8.69 3.90 -20.42
CA TYR A 175 -8.87 2.47 -20.23
C TYR A 175 -8.02 1.68 -21.22
N LYS A 176 -7.29 0.68 -20.73
CA LYS A 176 -6.34 -0.14 -21.50
C LYS A 176 -6.93 -1.53 -21.71
N VAL A 177 -6.82 -2.06 -22.92
CA VAL A 177 -7.20 -3.43 -23.27
C VAL A 177 -5.98 -4.16 -23.82
N GLU A 178 -5.67 -5.33 -23.29
CA GLU A 178 -4.55 -6.17 -23.72
C GLU A 178 -5.01 -7.63 -23.89
N MET A 179 -4.45 -8.36 -24.86
CA MET A 179 -4.64 -9.80 -25.01
C MET A 179 -3.53 -10.54 -24.25
N LYS A 180 -3.89 -11.31 -23.21
CA LYS A 180 -2.92 -11.95 -22.30
C LYS A 180 -3.33 -13.34 -21.86
N VAL A 181 -2.33 -14.17 -21.58
CA VAL A 181 -2.45 -15.39 -20.77
C VAL A 181 -2.13 -15.02 -19.32
N THR A 182 -3.10 -15.20 -18.41
CA THR A 182 -2.94 -14.77 -17.00
C THR A 182 -2.53 -15.89 -16.05
N GLU A 183 -2.63 -17.15 -16.49
CA GLU A 183 -2.17 -18.34 -15.77
C GLU A 183 -1.26 -19.15 -16.69
N ASN A 184 -0.17 -19.76 -16.19
CA ASN A 184 0.85 -20.41 -17.03
C ASN A 184 0.30 -21.44 -18.06
N ASP A 185 -0.87 -22.06 -17.79
CA ASP A 185 -1.57 -22.99 -18.68
C ASP A 185 -3.03 -22.59 -18.95
N GLY A 186 -3.36 -21.31 -18.76
CA GLY A 186 -4.72 -20.77 -18.93
C GLY A 186 -5.02 -20.34 -20.37
N PRO A 187 -6.30 -20.15 -20.73
CA PRO A 187 -6.68 -19.61 -22.03
C PRO A 187 -6.26 -18.14 -22.17
N TRP A 188 -6.12 -17.69 -23.42
CA TRP A 188 -6.01 -16.27 -23.74
C TRP A 188 -7.26 -15.51 -23.29
N LYS A 189 -7.08 -14.26 -22.84
CA LYS A 189 -8.15 -13.38 -22.36
C LYS A 189 -7.94 -11.95 -22.83
N LEU A 190 -9.03 -11.21 -22.94
CA LEU A 190 -8.99 -9.76 -22.94
C LEU A 190 -8.88 -9.28 -21.48
N VAL A 191 -7.82 -8.55 -21.17
CA VAL A 191 -7.58 -7.93 -19.87
C VAL A 191 -7.76 -6.43 -20.00
N GLY A 192 -8.64 -5.87 -19.18
CA GLY A 192 -8.89 -4.45 -19.09
C GLY A 192 -8.26 -3.84 -17.85
N THR A 193 -7.57 -2.72 -17.98
CA THR A 193 -6.98 -1.98 -16.86
C THR A 193 -7.48 -0.53 -16.88
N VAL A 194 -7.91 -0.03 -15.73
CA VAL A 194 -8.45 1.34 -15.63
C VAL A 194 -7.40 2.42 -15.94
N GLY A 195 -7.86 3.60 -16.40
CA GLY A 195 -6.98 4.72 -16.72
C GLY A 195 -6.48 5.51 -15.51
N GLU A 196 -7.27 5.57 -14.43
CA GLU A 196 -6.94 6.33 -13.22
C GLU A 196 -6.19 5.48 -12.20
N GLY A 197 -5.06 5.98 -11.70
CA GLY A 197 -4.29 5.33 -10.65
C GLY A 197 -4.76 5.71 -9.25
N PHE A 198 -4.78 4.75 -8.32
CA PHE A 198 -5.07 4.98 -6.91
C PHE A 198 -3.79 4.83 -6.09
N LEU A 199 -3.24 5.93 -5.54
CA LEU A 199 -2.06 5.86 -4.68
C LEU A 199 -2.45 5.42 -3.26
N CYS A 200 -2.05 4.20 -2.91
CA CYS A 200 -2.10 3.66 -1.55
C CYS A 200 -0.76 3.93 -0.86
N HIS A 201 -0.80 4.63 0.28
CA HIS A 201 0.36 5.00 1.08
C HIS A 201 0.32 4.25 2.42
N LYS A 202 1.42 3.59 2.80
CA LYS A 202 1.54 2.75 4.01
C LYS A 202 2.70 3.23 4.90
N PRO A 203 2.50 4.31 5.67
CA PRO A 203 3.51 4.85 6.59
C PRO A 203 3.50 4.12 7.92
N CYS A 204 4.41 4.51 8.82
CA CYS A 204 4.41 4.16 10.24
C CYS A 204 4.11 2.67 10.51
N THR A 205 4.77 1.79 9.75
CA THR A 205 4.50 0.36 9.79
C THR A 205 5.70 -0.35 10.39
N VAL A 206 5.51 -0.88 11.60
CA VAL A 206 6.57 -1.61 12.33
C VAL A 206 7.08 -2.82 11.54
N SER A 207 8.26 -3.33 11.90
CA SER A 207 8.86 -4.50 11.26
C SER A 207 7.92 -5.72 11.30
N GLY A 208 7.54 -6.21 10.12
CA GLY A 208 6.56 -7.28 9.94
C GLY A 208 5.09 -6.84 10.01
N GLY A 209 4.80 -5.54 9.99
CA GLY A 209 3.47 -4.98 9.70
C GLY A 209 3.14 -4.93 8.19
N GLY A 210 4.07 -5.40 7.34
CA GLY A 210 3.87 -5.54 5.90
C GLY A 210 3.93 -4.23 5.12
N LYS A 211 4.92 -3.37 5.38
CA LYS A 211 5.17 -2.10 4.68
C LYS A 211 5.28 -2.30 3.17
N SER A 212 6.22 -3.13 2.73
CA SER A 212 6.52 -3.35 1.31
C SER A 212 5.46 -4.19 0.58
N GLU A 213 4.64 -4.94 1.32
CA GLU A 213 3.54 -5.77 0.80
C GLU A 213 2.51 -4.96 0.00
N ILE A 214 2.36 -3.66 0.29
CA ILE A 214 1.45 -2.77 -0.45
C ILE A 214 1.78 -2.72 -1.96
N SER A 215 3.06 -2.90 -2.32
CA SER A 215 3.55 -2.83 -3.70
C SER A 215 3.81 -4.19 -4.33
N LYS A 216 3.88 -5.26 -3.53
CA LYS A 216 4.13 -6.62 -4.02
C LYS A 216 2.97 -7.14 -4.87
N PRO A 217 3.26 -7.99 -5.88
CA PRO A 217 2.23 -8.58 -6.71
C PRO A 217 1.39 -9.57 -5.89
N LEU A 218 0.06 -9.53 -6.08
CA LEU A 218 -0.85 -10.50 -5.45
C LEU A 218 -0.73 -11.90 -6.08
N THR A 219 -0.19 -11.98 -7.30
CA THR A 219 -0.14 -13.21 -8.12
C THR A 219 0.56 -14.36 -7.43
N ASP A 220 1.55 -14.10 -6.58
CA ASP A 220 2.31 -15.14 -5.88
C ASP A 220 1.48 -15.84 -4.79
N ALA A 221 0.39 -15.22 -4.32
CA ALA A 221 -0.55 -15.80 -3.36
C ALA A 221 -1.75 -16.50 -4.04
N ILE A 222 -1.85 -16.43 -5.37
CA ILE A 222 -2.94 -17.04 -6.14
C ILE A 222 -2.53 -18.44 -6.58
N VAL A 223 -3.39 -19.42 -6.29
CA VAL A 223 -3.28 -20.78 -6.82
C VAL A 223 -4.44 -21.08 -7.77
N SER A 224 -4.18 -21.93 -8.75
CA SER A 224 -5.19 -22.39 -9.70
C SER A 224 -5.56 -23.84 -9.39
N GLY A 225 -6.84 -24.17 -9.55
CA GLY A 225 -7.35 -25.52 -9.37
C GLY A 225 -8.59 -25.76 -10.24
N PRO A 226 -9.07 -26.99 -10.35
CA PRO A 226 -10.29 -27.27 -11.11
C PRO A 226 -11.51 -26.70 -10.40
N VAL A 227 -12.57 -26.43 -11.17
CA VAL A 227 -13.89 -26.15 -10.61
C VAL A 227 -14.55 -27.47 -10.22
N TYR A 228 -14.94 -27.60 -8.94
CA TYR A 228 -15.57 -28.82 -8.45
C TYR A 228 -17.09 -28.73 -8.39
N VAL A 229 -17.76 -29.82 -8.77
CA VAL A 229 -19.16 -30.14 -8.47
C VAL A 229 -19.22 -31.40 -7.64
N ALA A 230 -20.20 -31.54 -6.74
CA ALA A 230 -20.32 -32.75 -5.91
C ALA A 230 -21.09 -33.84 -6.64
N GLU A 231 -22.28 -33.49 -7.14
CA GLU A 231 -23.16 -34.39 -7.89
C GLU A 231 -23.73 -33.60 -9.06
N TRP A 232 -23.19 -33.82 -10.26
CA TRP A 232 -23.46 -32.99 -11.44
C TRP A 232 -24.95 -32.77 -11.70
N GLU A 233 -25.75 -33.84 -11.72
CA GLU A 233 -27.17 -33.78 -12.04
C GLU A 233 -27.96 -32.98 -10.98
N LYS A 234 -27.62 -33.16 -9.69
CA LYS A 234 -28.29 -32.46 -8.59
C LYS A 234 -27.87 -30.99 -8.52
N ASP A 235 -26.57 -30.73 -8.65
CA ASP A 235 -26.02 -29.38 -8.58
C ASP A 235 -26.49 -28.55 -9.78
N LEU A 236 -26.60 -29.14 -10.98
CA LEU A 236 -27.18 -28.47 -12.16
C LEU A 236 -28.68 -28.20 -11.99
N ALA A 237 -29.44 -29.15 -11.43
CA ALA A 237 -30.87 -28.95 -11.16
C ALA A 237 -31.10 -27.79 -10.19
N LEU A 238 -30.33 -27.71 -9.11
CA LEU A 238 -30.42 -26.60 -8.15
C LEU A 238 -29.95 -25.28 -8.78
N ALA A 239 -28.89 -25.29 -9.59
CA ALA A 239 -28.45 -24.09 -10.32
C ALA A 239 -29.55 -23.55 -11.25
N LYS A 240 -30.30 -24.43 -11.93
CA LYS A 240 -31.46 -24.05 -12.75
C LYS A 240 -32.57 -23.41 -11.93
N GLU A 241 -32.89 -23.96 -10.76
CA GLU A 241 -33.87 -23.36 -9.84
C GLU A 241 -33.45 -21.95 -9.44
N VAL A 242 -32.18 -21.77 -9.04
CA VAL A 242 -31.63 -20.46 -8.67
C VAL A 242 -31.69 -19.48 -9.84
N ILE A 243 -31.31 -19.92 -11.06
CA ILE A 243 -31.35 -19.06 -12.26
C ILE A 243 -32.78 -18.64 -12.62
N GLY A 244 -33.74 -19.56 -12.52
CA GLY A 244 -35.13 -19.36 -12.90
C GLY A 244 -36.02 -18.70 -11.84
N ARG A 245 -35.53 -18.51 -10.61
CA ARG A 245 -36.31 -17.95 -9.50
C ARG A 245 -36.67 -16.48 -9.71
N ASP A 246 -37.89 -16.09 -9.30
CA ASP A 246 -38.25 -14.68 -9.11
C ASP A 246 -37.70 -14.16 -7.77
N TYR A 247 -37.03 -13.01 -7.84
CA TYR A 247 -36.34 -12.37 -6.74
C TYR A 247 -37.06 -11.12 -6.24
N SER A 248 -38.25 -10.81 -6.77
CA SER A 248 -38.98 -9.56 -6.53
C SER A 248 -39.30 -9.30 -5.05
N ASP A 249 -39.54 -10.36 -4.27
CA ASP A 249 -39.93 -10.33 -2.86
C ASP A 249 -38.76 -10.25 -1.85
N ARG A 250 -37.51 -10.27 -2.33
CA ARG A 250 -36.33 -10.46 -1.47
C ARG A 250 -36.04 -9.34 -0.48
N PHE A 251 -36.43 -8.10 -0.76
CA PHE A 251 -35.99 -6.93 0.02
C PHE A 251 -36.89 -6.70 1.25
N LEU A 252 -36.28 -6.29 2.37
CA LEU A 252 -37.00 -5.80 3.56
C LEU A 252 -37.85 -4.56 3.27
N ASP A 253 -37.36 -3.68 2.39
CA ASP A 253 -38.08 -2.47 1.96
C ASP A 253 -38.90 -2.75 0.68
N PRO A 254 -40.25 -2.77 0.77
CA PRO A 254 -41.10 -3.08 -0.37
C PRO A 254 -40.99 -2.09 -1.54
N LYS A 255 -40.54 -0.85 -1.28
CA LYS A 255 -40.34 0.15 -2.34
C LYS A 255 -39.20 -0.25 -3.29
N LYS A 256 -38.30 -1.13 -2.86
CA LYS A 256 -37.18 -1.65 -3.67
C LYS A 256 -37.56 -2.84 -4.55
N HIS A 257 -38.74 -3.44 -4.38
CA HIS A 257 -39.21 -4.60 -5.16
C HIS A 257 -39.34 -4.27 -6.65
N ASN A 258 -39.89 -3.10 -7.00
CA ASN A 258 -40.12 -2.71 -8.41
C ASN A 258 -38.89 -2.17 -9.15
N LEU A 259 -37.79 -1.88 -8.45
CA LEU A 259 -36.62 -1.20 -9.04
C LEU A 259 -35.56 -2.18 -9.58
N ARG A 260 -35.62 -3.48 -9.26
CA ARG A 260 -34.51 -4.43 -9.51
C ARG A 260 -34.96 -5.88 -9.80
N ASN A 261 -35.79 -6.07 -10.83
CA ASN A 261 -36.32 -7.38 -11.27
C ASN A 261 -35.61 -8.03 -12.48
N ARG A 262 -34.39 -7.59 -12.83
CA ARG A 262 -33.59 -8.26 -13.87
C ARG A 262 -33.32 -9.72 -13.49
N THR A 263 -33.53 -10.65 -14.42
CA THR A 263 -33.23 -12.08 -14.20
C THR A 263 -31.72 -12.30 -14.06
N ILE A 264 -31.28 -13.48 -13.61
CA ILE A 264 -29.84 -13.73 -13.44
C ILE A 264 -29.11 -13.61 -14.79
N LEU A 265 -29.62 -14.25 -15.84
CA LEU A 265 -28.95 -14.31 -17.15
C LEU A 265 -29.14 -13.06 -18.03
N ASP A 266 -29.94 -12.08 -17.59
CA ASP A 266 -30.12 -10.80 -18.26
C ASP A 266 -28.77 -10.11 -18.57
N PRO A 267 -28.45 -9.79 -19.83
CA PRO A 267 -27.19 -9.14 -20.21
C PRO A 267 -26.90 -7.85 -19.45
N ASP A 268 -27.94 -7.09 -19.08
CA ASP A 268 -27.81 -5.84 -18.33
C ASP A 268 -27.55 -6.06 -16.83
N ARG A 269 -27.56 -7.32 -16.37
CA ARG A 269 -27.22 -7.69 -14.99
C ARG A 269 -25.77 -8.14 -14.89
N SER A 270 -24.95 -7.36 -14.18
CA SER A 270 -23.53 -7.67 -13.99
C SER A 270 -23.29 -8.87 -13.08
N LEU A 271 -22.15 -9.55 -13.26
CA LEU A 271 -21.71 -10.66 -12.41
C LEU A 271 -21.66 -10.26 -10.92
N GLY A 272 -21.08 -9.10 -10.60
CA GLY A 272 -21.06 -8.57 -9.23
C GLY A 272 -22.44 -8.35 -8.63
N SER A 273 -23.45 -7.99 -9.43
CA SER A 273 -24.84 -7.88 -8.96
C SER A 273 -25.48 -9.24 -8.71
N VAL A 274 -25.02 -10.32 -9.36
CA VAL A 274 -25.47 -11.69 -9.08
C VAL A 274 -24.78 -12.20 -7.82
N ILE A 275 -23.49 -11.92 -7.61
CA ILE A 275 -22.79 -12.24 -6.35
C ILE A 275 -23.55 -11.61 -5.17
N LYS A 276 -23.78 -10.30 -5.21
CA LYS A 276 -24.56 -9.61 -4.16
C LYS A 276 -25.96 -10.18 -3.94
N LEU A 277 -26.61 -10.71 -4.98
CA LEU A 277 -27.92 -11.36 -4.85
C LEU A 277 -27.84 -12.68 -4.09
N LEU A 278 -26.78 -13.45 -4.34
CA LEU A 278 -26.60 -14.80 -3.81
C LEU A 278 -25.84 -14.84 -2.48
N THR A 279 -25.44 -13.68 -1.96
CA THR A 279 -24.82 -13.54 -0.64
C THR A 279 -25.86 -13.07 0.38
N PRO A 280 -26.04 -13.77 1.52
CA PRO A 280 -26.98 -13.35 2.56
C PRO A 280 -26.70 -11.95 3.11
N SER A 281 -27.76 -11.21 3.44
CA SER A 281 -27.67 -9.85 3.98
C SER A 281 -28.89 -9.50 4.84
N HIS A 282 -28.78 -9.68 6.16
CA HIS A 282 -29.86 -9.37 7.13
C HIS A 282 -30.31 -7.90 7.15
N THR A 283 -29.52 -6.97 6.60
CA THR A 283 -29.90 -5.54 6.52
C THR A 283 -30.63 -5.18 5.23
N LEU A 284 -30.64 -6.09 4.24
CA LEU A 284 -31.23 -5.84 2.92
C LEU A 284 -32.36 -6.81 2.61
N TYR A 285 -32.23 -8.06 3.02
CA TYR A 285 -33.09 -9.16 2.63
C TYR A 285 -33.97 -9.65 3.76
N THR A 286 -35.13 -10.18 3.40
CA THR A 286 -36.06 -10.84 4.34
C THR A 286 -35.41 -12.08 4.93
N ASP A 287 -35.80 -12.45 6.16
CA ASP A 287 -35.26 -13.64 6.83
C ASP A 287 -35.50 -14.90 6.00
N THR A 288 -36.71 -15.07 5.45
CA THR A 288 -37.05 -16.18 4.55
C THR A 288 -36.15 -16.26 3.31
N PHE A 289 -35.73 -15.13 2.74
CA PHE A 289 -34.81 -15.13 1.61
C PHE A 289 -33.37 -15.46 2.04
N ASN A 290 -32.93 -14.94 3.19
CA ASN A 290 -31.61 -15.29 3.74
C ASN A 290 -31.53 -16.79 4.08
N ASP A 291 -32.55 -17.37 4.73
CA ASP A 291 -32.62 -18.80 5.04
C ASP A 291 -32.55 -19.65 3.77
N TRP A 292 -33.26 -19.24 2.71
CA TRP A 292 -33.16 -19.90 1.41
C TRP A 292 -31.76 -19.76 0.80
N LEU A 293 -31.15 -18.57 0.84
CA LEU A 293 -29.79 -18.38 0.34
C LEU A 293 -28.76 -19.23 1.09
N GLU A 294 -28.92 -19.40 2.40
CA GLU A 294 -28.06 -20.23 3.25
C GLU A 294 -28.25 -21.74 2.98
N SER A 295 -29.44 -22.15 2.55
CA SER A 295 -29.71 -23.54 2.15
C SER A 295 -29.01 -23.96 0.85
N ILE A 296 -28.60 -23.00 0.00
CA ILE A 296 -27.93 -23.27 -1.28
C ILE A 296 -26.43 -23.53 -1.02
N PRO A 297 -25.90 -24.71 -1.40
CA PRO A 297 -24.48 -24.99 -1.28
C PRO A 297 -23.62 -23.98 -2.06
N GLN A 298 -22.48 -23.56 -1.48
CA GLN A 298 -21.60 -22.57 -2.12
C GLN A 298 -21.13 -22.99 -3.53
N ARG A 299 -20.81 -24.27 -3.72
CA ARG A 299 -20.45 -24.82 -5.05
C ARG A 299 -21.53 -24.59 -6.13
N VAL A 300 -22.81 -24.57 -5.75
CA VAL A 300 -23.92 -24.31 -6.67
C VAL A 300 -24.03 -22.82 -6.98
N LYS A 301 -23.80 -21.95 -5.99
CA LYS A 301 -23.68 -20.50 -6.23
C LYS A 301 -22.53 -20.20 -7.20
N ASP A 302 -21.37 -20.83 -7.01
CA ASP A 302 -20.23 -20.70 -7.93
C ASP A 302 -20.57 -21.21 -9.34
N LEU A 303 -21.30 -22.33 -9.47
CA LEU A 303 -21.79 -22.83 -10.76
C LEU A 303 -22.72 -21.80 -11.45
N VAL A 304 -23.65 -21.19 -10.72
CA VAL A 304 -24.53 -20.12 -11.25
C VAL A 304 -23.73 -18.92 -11.73
N LEU A 305 -22.68 -18.53 -11.00
CA LEU A 305 -21.79 -17.44 -11.40
C LEU A 305 -20.97 -17.77 -12.65
N ILE A 306 -20.52 -19.02 -12.79
CA ILE A 306 -19.83 -19.52 -13.99
C ILE A 306 -20.77 -19.51 -15.20
N ILE A 307 -21.99 -20.04 -15.04
CA ILE A 307 -23.00 -20.03 -16.09
C ILE A 307 -23.29 -18.58 -16.50
N LYS A 308 -23.53 -17.69 -15.54
CA LYS A 308 -23.75 -16.26 -15.82
C LYS A 308 -22.62 -15.63 -16.62
N ARG A 309 -21.36 -15.94 -16.27
CA ARG A 309 -20.20 -15.34 -16.94
C ARG A 309 -20.05 -15.81 -18.38
N ARG A 310 -20.42 -17.05 -18.68
CA ARG A 310 -20.28 -17.63 -20.03
C ARG A 310 -21.53 -17.45 -20.90
N TYR A 311 -22.69 -17.27 -20.28
CA TYR A 311 -23.98 -17.19 -20.96
C TYR A 311 -23.97 -16.18 -22.11
N ARG A 312 -24.43 -16.62 -23.28
CA ARG A 312 -24.72 -15.74 -24.41
C ARG A 312 -26.22 -15.70 -24.71
N PRO A 313 -26.79 -14.55 -25.10
CA PRO A 313 -28.21 -14.41 -25.41
C PRO A 313 -28.71 -15.38 -26.49
N ASP A 314 -27.87 -15.70 -27.48
CA ASP A 314 -28.18 -16.62 -28.59
C ASP A 314 -28.38 -18.07 -28.15
N TRP A 315 -27.88 -18.46 -26.97
CA TRP A 315 -28.06 -19.80 -26.43
C TRP A 315 -29.47 -20.04 -25.88
N GLY A 316 -30.20 -18.99 -25.49
CA GLY A 316 -31.51 -19.12 -24.86
C GLY A 316 -31.49 -20.08 -23.67
N LEU A 317 -32.24 -21.18 -23.73
CA LEU A 317 -32.28 -22.20 -22.68
C LEU A 317 -31.29 -23.37 -22.91
N ASP A 318 -30.61 -23.42 -24.06
CA ASP A 318 -29.73 -24.53 -24.46
C ASP A 318 -28.33 -24.51 -23.84
N TRP A 319 -28.01 -23.49 -23.04
CA TRP A 319 -26.70 -23.32 -22.39
C TRP A 319 -26.28 -24.54 -21.55
N GLU A 320 -27.23 -25.34 -21.07
CA GLU A 320 -27.00 -26.54 -20.26
C GLU A 320 -26.10 -27.57 -20.95
N LYS A 321 -26.21 -27.69 -22.28
CA LYS A 321 -25.50 -28.69 -23.09
C LYS A 321 -23.99 -28.43 -23.16
N LEU A 322 -23.58 -27.20 -22.85
CA LEU A 322 -22.20 -26.77 -22.87
C LEU A 322 -21.47 -27.11 -21.57
N PHE A 323 -22.18 -27.47 -20.50
CA PHE A 323 -21.56 -27.83 -19.24
C PHE A 323 -21.65 -29.34 -19.01
N SER A 324 -20.58 -29.94 -18.51
CA SER A 324 -20.50 -31.39 -18.29
C SER A 324 -19.44 -31.76 -17.26
N VAL A 325 -19.37 -33.05 -16.93
CA VAL A 325 -18.26 -33.67 -16.21
C VAL A 325 -17.85 -34.93 -16.96
N ASP A 326 -16.60 -35.38 -16.80
CA ASP A 326 -16.18 -36.66 -17.38
C ASP A 326 -16.88 -37.84 -16.71
N SER A 327 -16.86 -38.99 -17.38
CA SER A 327 -17.10 -40.28 -16.73
C SER A 327 -15.76 -40.94 -16.39
N VAL A 328 -15.46 -41.08 -15.11
CA VAL A 328 -14.27 -41.78 -14.62
C VAL A 328 -14.74 -43.11 -14.01
N ASN A 329 -14.25 -44.22 -14.56
CA ASN A 329 -14.66 -45.58 -14.17
C ASN A 329 -16.19 -45.80 -14.23
N GLY A 330 -16.89 -45.14 -15.17
CA GLY A 330 -18.34 -45.25 -15.33
C GLY A 330 -19.16 -44.42 -14.34
N GLN A 331 -18.52 -43.56 -13.53
CA GLN A 331 -19.19 -42.62 -12.62
C GLN A 331 -18.91 -41.18 -13.03
N PRO A 332 -19.85 -40.24 -12.86
CA PRO A 332 -19.60 -38.82 -13.07
C PRO A 332 -18.43 -38.35 -12.20
N ALA A 333 -17.46 -37.68 -12.82
CA ALA A 333 -16.36 -37.02 -12.13
C ALA A 333 -16.83 -35.71 -11.49
N ASN A 334 -15.93 -35.09 -10.72
CA ASN A 334 -16.22 -33.88 -9.98
C ASN A 334 -15.68 -32.61 -10.66
N GLU A 335 -14.89 -32.73 -11.73
CA GLU A 335 -14.30 -31.57 -12.41
C GLU A 335 -15.25 -31.04 -13.49
N LEU A 336 -15.71 -29.80 -13.33
CA LEU A 336 -16.61 -29.15 -14.27
C LEU A 336 -15.89 -28.80 -15.57
N ARG A 337 -16.55 -29.10 -16.69
CA ARG A 337 -16.13 -28.76 -18.05
C ARG A 337 -17.07 -27.78 -18.71
N PHE A 338 -16.52 -26.97 -19.61
CA PHE A 338 -17.27 -26.10 -20.52
C PHE A 338 -16.83 -26.39 -21.95
N ASP A 339 -17.77 -26.76 -22.81
CA ASP A 339 -17.55 -27.14 -24.21
C ASP A 339 -16.44 -28.19 -24.39
N GLY A 340 -16.40 -29.16 -23.47
CA GLY A 340 -15.39 -30.21 -23.44
C GLY A 340 -14.08 -29.84 -22.72
N ASP A 341 -13.82 -28.57 -22.41
CA ASP A 341 -12.59 -28.14 -21.74
C ASP A 341 -12.75 -28.06 -20.22
N LYS A 342 -11.68 -28.42 -19.49
CA LYS A 342 -11.66 -28.31 -18.02
C LYS A 342 -11.70 -26.85 -17.59
N LEU A 343 -12.59 -26.54 -16.64
CA LEU A 343 -12.64 -25.21 -16.06
C LEU A 343 -11.66 -25.07 -14.90
N ILE A 344 -10.92 -23.97 -14.95
CA ILE A 344 -9.97 -23.57 -13.90
C ILE A 344 -10.61 -22.46 -13.06
N THR A 345 -10.46 -22.57 -11.74
CA THR A 345 -10.73 -21.50 -10.78
C THR A 345 -9.43 -20.99 -10.18
N ARG A 346 -9.44 -19.72 -9.81
CA ARG A 346 -8.36 -19.08 -9.06
C ARG A 346 -8.79 -18.93 -7.62
N LEU A 347 -7.90 -19.33 -6.72
CA LEU A 347 -8.08 -19.26 -5.29
C LEU A 347 -6.98 -18.36 -4.73
N LEU A 348 -7.32 -17.47 -3.82
CA LEU A 348 -6.36 -16.67 -3.08
C LEU A 348 -6.26 -17.22 -1.66
N ARG A 349 -5.04 -17.38 -1.15
CA ARG A 349 -4.80 -17.69 0.26
C ARG A 349 -5.09 -16.45 1.12
N VAL A 350 -5.91 -16.62 2.16
CA VAL A 350 -6.14 -15.60 3.18
C VAL A 350 -6.03 -16.24 4.57
N GLY A 351 -4.79 -16.35 5.04
CA GLY A 351 -4.43 -16.93 6.32
C GLY A 351 -4.49 -18.45 6.37
N PHE A 352 -4.37 -18.96 7.59
CA PHE A 352 -4.26 -20.39 7.90
C PHE A 352 -5.38 -20.81 8.86
N ASP A 353 -5.74 -22.09 8.81
CA ASP A 353 -6.60 -22.70 9.83
C ASP A 353 -5.78 -23.09 11.09
N GLU A 354 -6.47 -23.57 12.13
CA GLU A 354 -5.83 -23.97 13.41
C GLU A 354 -4.81 -25.12 13.26
N LYS A 355 -4.83 -25.85 12.13
CA LYS A 355 -3.89 -26.93 11.81
C LYS A 355 -2.74 -26.46 10.93
N GLY A 356 -2.69 -25.18 10.57
CA GLY A 356 -1.71 -24.59 9.67
C GLY A 356 -1.99 -24.83 8.18
N SER A 357 -3.17 -25.33 7.82
CA SER A 357 -3.56 -25.50 6.42
C SER A 357 -3.99 -24.16 5.81
N TRP A 358 -3.82 -24.01 4.51
CA TRP A 358 -4.19 -22.77 3.80
C TRP A 358 -5.70 -22.58 3.77
N ARG A 359 -6.17 -21.38 4.13
CA ARG A 359 -7.54 -20.96 3.86
C ARG A 359 -7.62 -20.36 2.46
N LEU A 360 -8.18 -21.12 1.53
CA LEU A 360 -8.27 -20.77 0.11
C LEU A 360 -9.67 -20.27 -0.26
N PHE A 361 -9.74 -19.12 -0.92
CA PHE A 361 -11.01 -18.49 -1.30
C PHE A 361 -11.09 -18.19 -2.78
N ALA A 362 -12.22 -18.52 -3.40
CA ALA A 362 -12.43 -18.32 -4.83
C ALA A 362 -12.51 -16.84 -5.20
N LEU A 363 -11.63 -16.45 -6.12
CA LEU A 363 -11.65 -15.13 -6.75
C LEU A 363 -12.80 -15.07 -7.75
N ARG A 364 -13.32 -13.86 -7.94
CA ARG A 364 -14.27 -13.57 -9.01
C ARG A 364 -13.67 -13.93 -10.36
N LYS A 365 -14.52 -14.45 -11.23
CA LYS A 365 -14.11 -14.87 -12.58
C LYS A 365 -13.64 -13.70 -13.44
N ASP A 366 -14.15 -12.49 -13.18
CA ASP A 366 -13.75 -11.25 -13.84
C ASP A 366 -12.64 -10.47 -13.11
N PHE A 367 -12.12 -10.95 -11.98
CA PHE A 367 -11.04 -10.28 -11.25
C PHE A 367 -9.68 -10.56 -11.89
N ILE A 368 -8.86 -9.54 -12.12
CA ILE A 368 -7.42 -9.68 -12.37
C ILE A 368 -6.71 -8.85 -11.29
N PRO A 369 -5.59 -9.32 -10.70
CA PRO A 369 -4.78 -8.51 -9.80
C PRO A 369 -4.48 -7.14 -10.41
N ALA A 370 -4.51 -6.10 -9.59
CA ALA A 370 -4.25 -4.76 -10.07
C ALA A 370 -2.80 -4.64 -10.57
N ASN A 371 -2.61 -3.83 -11.61
CA ASN A 371 -1.27 -3.40 -11.99
C ASN A 371 -0.80 -2.36 -10.96
N LYS A 372 0.40 -2.53 -10.41
CA LYS A 372 0.96 -1.67 -9.37
C LYS A 372 2.26 -1.06 -9.84
N ILE A 373 2.36 0.26 -9.74
CA ILE A 373 3.61 1.00 -9.90
C ILE A 373 4.12 1.35 -8.52
N LEU A 374 5.35 0.95 -8.20
CA LEU A 374 5.99 1.27 -6.92
C LEU A 374 6.13 2.80 -6.78
N ALA A 375 5.53 3.35 -5.73
CA ALA A 375 5.64 4.78 -5.42
C ALA A 375 6.66 5.03 -4.30
N GLU A 376 6.74 4.10 -3.34
CA GLU A 376 7.52 4.20 -2.11
C GLU A 376 7.90 2.79 -1.63
N ASP A 377 8.99 2.66 -0.89
CA ASP A 377 9.33 1.39 -0.22
C ASP A 377 9.81 1.62 1.21
N ASP A 378 10.91 2.34 1.45
CA ASP A 378 11.53 2.47 2.78
C ASP A 378 11.99 3.89 3.15
N ILE A 379 12.58 4.66 2.22
CA ILE A 379 12.92 6.07 2.41
C ILE A 379 12.04 6.93 1.49
N THR A 380 11.03 7.57 2.06
CA THR A 380 10.11 8.44 1.33
C THR A 380 10.35 9.89 1.72
N ALA A 381 10.45 10.78 0.73
CA ALA A 381 10.22 12.19 0.92
C ALA A 381 8.78 12.52 0.49
N SER A 382 8.06 13.30 1.29
CA SER A 382 6.71 13.73 0.95
C SER A 382 6.51 15.23 1.18
N THR A 383 5.48 15.79 0.55
CA THR A 383 5.08 17.18 0.69
C THR A 383 3.56 17.29 0.67
N VAL A 384 3.04 18.31 1.33
CA VAL A 384 1.61 18.67 1.32
C VAL A 384 1.45 19.99 0.59
N ALA A 385 0.62 19.99 -0.45
CA ALA A 385 0.43 21.13 -1.34
C ALA A 385 -1.05 21.58 -1.37
N PRO A 386 -1.34 22.89 -1.23
CA PRO A 386 -2.69 23.43 -1.32
C PRO A 386 -3.30 23.17 -2.70
N ILE A 387 -4.53 22.64 -2.73
CA ILE A 387 -5.17 22.20 -3.99
C ILE A 387 -5.31 23.35 -4.99
N ARG A 388 -5.57 24.58 -4.50
CA ARG A 388 -5.70 25.78 -5.35
C ARG A 388 -4.43 26.16 -6.13
N LEU A 389 -3.28 25.58 -5.77
CA LEU A 389 -2.01 25.77 -6.49
C LEU A 389 -1.74 24.66 -7.51
N LEU A 390 -2.60 23.63 -7.55
CA LEU A 390 -2.43 22.44 -8.37
C LEU A 390 -3.37 22.49 -9.56
N ASN A 391 -2.94 21.85 -10.65
CA ASN A 391 -3.81 21.54 -11.78
C ASN A 391 -4.71 20.33 -11.44
N GLU A 392 -5.39 19.76 -12.43
CA GLU A 392 -6.22 18.56 -12.26
C GLU A 392 -5.41 17.36 -11.70
N ILE A 393 -5.69 16.99 -10.44
CA ILE A 393 -5.02 15.90 -9.70
C ILE A 393 -5.86 14.62 -9.58
N GLY A 394 -7.00 14.57 -10.26
CA GLY A 394 -7.90 13.42 -10.28
C GLY A 394 -8.86 13.38 -9.09
N PRO A 395 -9.71 12.33 -9.04
CA PRO A 395 -10.73 12.22 -8.02
C PRO A 395 -10.14 11.90 -6.64
N GLY A 396 -10.75 12.47 -5.60
CA GLY A 396 -10.45 12.17 -4.21
C GLY A 396 -11.22 13.07 -3.26
N THR A 397 -11.27 12.69 -1.99
CA THR A 397 -11.92 13.46 -0.91
C THR A 397 -10.95 14.44 -0.27
N PHE A 398 -10.22 15.20 -1.10
CA PHE A 398 -9.24 16.18 -0.64
C PHE A 398 -9.94 17.41 -0.02
N LYS A 399 -9.36 17.97 1.05
CA LYS A 399 -9.89 19.17 1.73
C LYS A 399 -9.11 20.41 1.33
N GLU A 400 -8.18 20.88 2.17
CA GLU A 400 -7.38 22.07 1.88
C GLU A 400 -6.20 21.73 0.95
N SER A 401 -5.61 20.55 1.14
CA SER A 401 -4.37 20.14 0.48
C SER A 401 -4.39 18.68 0.02
N ALA A 402 -3.42 18.34 -0.82
CA ALA A 402 -3.11 16.97 -1.22
C ALA A 402 -1.66 16.63 -0.87
N LYS A 403 -1.43 15.38 -0.46
CA LYS A 403 -0.11 14.84 -0.14
C LYS A 403 0.49 14.14 -1.36
N PHE A 404 1.77 14.38 -1.61
CA PHE A 404 2.54 13.74 -2.68
C PHE A 404 3.80 13.12 -2.10
N VAL A 405 4.23 12.00 -2.68
CA VAL A 405 5.32 11.17 -2.19
C VAL A 405 6.35 10.92 -3.29
N HIS A 406 7.59 10.70 -2.87
CA HIS A 406 8.68 10.33 -3.75
C HIS A 406 9.61 9.35 -3.04
N ASN A 407 9.86 8.21 -3.68
CA ASN A 407 10.89 7.28 -3.21
C ASN A 407 12.28 7.87 -3.46
N CYS A 408 13.04 8.10 -2.39
CA CYS A 408 14.40 8.62 -2.45
C CYS A 408 15.41 7.60 -3.03
N GLU A 409 15.02 6.33 -3.15
CA GLU A 409 15.90 5.24 -3.50
C GLU A 409 15.75 4.81 -4.97
N TYR A 410 16.89 4.60 -5.63
CA TYR A 410 16.96 4.00 -6.96
C TYR A 410 17.01 2.45 -6.90
N ARG A 411 17.64 1.90 -5.86
CA ARG A 411 17.66 0.45 -5.56
C ARG A 411 17.21 0.20 -4.12
N LEU A 412 16.48 -0.89 -3.92
CA LEU A 412 15.86 -1.26 -2.65
C LEU A 412 16.70 -2.34 -1.97
N PHE A 413 17.11 -2.12 -0.72
CA PHE A 413 17.94 -3.06 0.02
C PHE A 413 17.11 -4.19 0.66
N GLN A 414 16.65 -5.10 -0.19
CA GLN A 414 15.72 -6.17 0.18
C GLN A 414 16.35 -7.20 1.12
N ARG A 415 15.51 -7.77 2.00
CA ARG A 415 15.82 -8.95 2.81
C ARG A 415 14.88 -10.10 2.40
N PRO A 416 15.31 -11.01 1.52
CA PRO A 416 14.44 -12.04 0.99
C PRO A 416 14.36 -13.24 1.95
N ASP A 417 13.54 -13.12 2.99
CA ASP A 417 13.40 -14.16 4.02
C ASP A 417 12.88 -15.49 3.44
N ASP A 418 11.99 -15.44 2.44
CA ASP A 418 11.36 -16.64 1.87
C ASP A 418 12.17 -17.29 0.74
N ALA A 419 13.18 -16.59 0.18
CA ALA A 419 13.95 -17.08 -0.96
C ALA A 419 14.86 -18.28 -0.64
N ILE A 420 15.04 -18.58 0.66
CA ILE A 420 15.69 -19.82 1.08
C ILE A 420 14.91 -21.07 0.61
N HIS A 421 13.60 -20.93 0.40
CA HIS A 421 12.74 -21.95 -0.18
C HIS A 421 12.74 -21.84 -1.71
N ARG A 422 13.48 -22.75 -2.36
CA ARG A 422 13.62 -22.82 -3.82
C ARG A 422 12.27 -22.73 -4.55
N GLY A 423 12.19 -21.82 -5.52
CA GLY A 423 11.01 -21.61 -6.37
C GLY A 423 9.87 -20.81 -5.73
N PHE A 424 9.98 -20.46 -4.45
CA PHE A 424 8.92 -19.75 -3.73
C PHE A 424 8.95 -18.25 -4.03
N ASP A 425 10.06 -17.58 -3.75
CA ASP A 425 10.24 -16.16 -4.06
C ASP A 425 10.79 -15.98 -5.49
N LYS A 426 9.86 -16.01 -6.45
CA LYS A 426 10.18 -15.92 -7.88
C LYS A 426 10.84 -14.59 -8.24
N GLN A 427 10.49 -13.51 -7.55
CA GLN A 427 11.05 -12.19 -7.83
C GLN A 427 12.51 -12.13 -7.36
N THR A 428 12.82 -12.62 -6.16
CA THR A 428 14.21 -12.66 -5.68
C THR A 428 15.06 -13.59 -6.53
N GLU A 429 14.59 -14.77 -6.90
CA GLU A 429 15.37 -15.67 -7.77
C GLU A 429 15.65 -15.04 -9.14
N LYS A 430 14.65 -14.39 -9.74
CA LYS A 430 14.81 -13.62 -10.98
C LYS A 430 15.80 -12.48 -10.81
N ASP A 431 15.74 -11.75 -9.70
CA ASP A 431 16.62 -10.62 -9.47
C ASP A 431 18.06 -11.08 -9.21
N LEU A 432 18.30 -12.05 -8.34
CA LEU A 432 19.64 -12.60 -8.05
C LEU A 432 20.30 -13.22 -9.28
N ALA A 433 19.52 -13.82 -10.18
CA ALA A 433 20.03 -14.38 -11.44
C ALA A 433 20.53 -13.34 -12.45
N ARG A 434 20.20 -12.06 -12.26
CA ARG A 434 20.61 -10.99 -13.19
C ARG A 434 22.05 -10.49 -12.91
N PRO A 435 22.77 -10.04 -13.94
CA PRO A 435 24.05 -9.35 -13.74
C PRO A 435 23.85 -7.95 -13.15
N GLY A 436 24.92 -7.38 -12.55
CA GLY A 436 24.94 -5.99 -12.08
C GLY A 436 24.34 -5.74 -10.69
N ASN A 437 24.08 -6.81 -9.93
CA ASN A 437 23.57 -6.75 -8.57
C ASN A 437 24.66 -6.43 -7.55
N PHE A 438 24.28 -5.71 -6.48
CA PHE A 438 25.03 -5.67 -5.25
C PHE A 438 24.39 -6.67 -4.28
N ILE A 439 25.19 -7.61 -3.76
CA ILE A 439 24.72 -8.74 -2.94
C ILE A 439 25.54 -8.79 -1.65
N SER A 440 24.91 -9.07 -0.53
CA SER A 440 25.54 -9.18 0.79
C SER A 440 24.91 -10.33 1.57
N ASN A 441 25.71 -11.01 2.39
CA ASN A 441 25.26 -12.11 3.26
C ASN A 441 24.65 -13.32 2.52
N PHE A 442 25.14 -13.60 1.31
CA PHE A 442 24.97 -14.89 0.64
C PHE A 442 26.31 -15.63 0.64
N GLU A 443 26.27 -16.96 0.54
CA GLU A 443 27.51 -17.70 0.35
C GLU A 443 28.11 -17.50 -1.03
N CYS A 444 29.43 -17.41 -1.07
CA CYS A 444 30.21 -17.36 -2.30
C CYS A 444 30.41 -18.79 -2.81
N LEU A 445 29.58 -19.21 -3.76
CA LEU A 445 29.57 -20.58 -4.29
C LEU A 445 30.47 -20.69 -5.52
N SER A 446 31.19 -21.81 -5.62
CA SER A 446 32.12 -22.11 -6.72
C SER A 446 31.45 -22.84 -7.89
N VAL A 447 32.18 -23.02 -8.99
CA VAL A 447 31.77 -23.87 -10.12
C VAL A 447 31.45 -25.31 -9.70
N GLU A 448 32.19 -25.91 -8.74
CA GLU A 448 31.88 -27.27 -8.27
C GLU A 448 30.59 -27.30 -7.46
N ASP A 449 30.31 -26.26 -6.66
CA ASP A 449 29.01 -26.14 -5.96
C ASP A 449 27.85 -26.06 -6.94
N ALA A 450 28.03 -25.37 -8.09
CA ALA A 450 27.02 -25.34 -9.15
C ALA A 450 26.80 -26.75 -9.73
N LYS A 451 27.88 -27.48 -10.07
CA LYS A 451 27.80 -28.87 -10.56
C LYS A 451 27.11 -29.79 -9.55
N ASP A 452 27.40 -29.64 -8.27
CA ASP A 452 26.76 -30.41 -7.20
C ASP A 452 25.28 -30.09 -7.06
N GLN A 453 24.89 -28.82 -7.19
CA GLN A 453 23.47 -28.45 -7.22
C GLN A 453 22.75 -29.08 -8.41
N VAL A 454 23.33 -29.07 -9.62
CA VAL A 454 22.76 -29.71 -10.82
C VAL A 454 22.64 -31.23 -10.65
N ARG A 455 23.65 -31.89 -10.06
CA ARG A 455 23.62 -33.33 -9.74
C ARG A 455 22.47 -33.69 -8.79
N GLN A 456 22.04 -32.77 -7.92
CA GLN A 456 20.86 -32.92 -7.06
C GLN A 456 19.56 -32.57 -7.81
N THR A 457 19.28 -33.30 -8.89
CA THR A 457 18.22 -33.00 -9.87
C THR A 457 16.86 -32.68 -9.23
N LEU A 458 16.39 -33.46 -8.26
CA LEU A 458 15.08 -33.25 -7.63
C LEU A 458 14.96 -31.93 -6.85
N THR A 459 16.06 -31.44 -6.29
CA THR A 459 16.08 -30.13 -5.62
C THR A 459 16.38 -28.99 -6.59
N PHE A 460 17.17 -29.26 -7.62
CA PHE A 460 17.47 -28.32 -8.69
C PHE A 460 16.21 -27.92 -9.47
N GLU A 461 15.34 -28.90 -9.78
CA GLU A 461 14.06 -28.65 -10.46
C GLU A 461 13.08 -27.78 -9.66
N LYS A 462 13.32 -27.55 -8.36
CA LYS A 462 12.50 -26.66 -7.54
C LYS A 462 12.81 -25.18 -7.74
N TYR A 463 14.00 -24.82 -8.23
CA TYR A 463 14.30 -23.43 -8.58
C TYR A 463 13.44 -22.96 -9.76
N THR A 464 13.18 -21.66 -9.82
CA THR A 464 12.64 -21.01 -11.02
C THR A 464 13.63 -21.07 -12.18
N ASP A 465 13.12 -20.93 -13.42
CA ASP A 465 13.94 -20.94 -14.63
C ASP A 465 15.15 -19.99 -14.54
N PRO A 466 15.01 -18.71 -14.13
CA PRO A 466 16.15 -17.80 -14.08
C PRO A 466 17.30 -18.28 -13.18
N MET A 467 16.98 -18.85 -12.01
CA MET A 467 18.01 -19.35 -11.10
C MET A 467 18.61 -20.66 -11.60
N ARG A 468 17.82 -21.52 -12.25
CA ARG A 468 18.33 -22.73 -12.90
C ARG A 468 19.28 -22.39 -14.04
N ASP A 469 18.93 -21.42 -14.87
CA ASP A 469 19.74 -20.96 -15.99
C ASP A 469 21.09 -20.43 -15.50
N LEU A 470 21.11 -19.60 -14.44
CA LEU A 470 22.34 -19.13 -13.81
C LEU A 470 23.22 -20.30 -13.31
N ILE A 471 22.62 -21.25 -12.56
CA ILE A 471 23.37 -22.38 -12.00
C ILE A 471 23.92 -23.28 -13.11
N LEU A 472 23.15 -23.53 -14.17
CA LEU A 472 23.59 -24.31 -15.33
C LEU A 472 24.74 -23.61 -16.05
N GLU A 473 24.58 -22.32 -16.35
CA GLU A 473 25.61 -21.50 -16.99
C GLU A 473 26.93 -21.59 -16.22
N VAL A 474 26.90 -21.40 -14.90
CA VAL A 474 28.10 -21.48 -14.05
C VAL A 474 28.66 -22.90 -13.99
N SER A 475 27.82 -23.94 -13.97
CA SER A 475 28.26 -25.33 -13.93
C SER A 475 29.01 -25.78 -15.19
N GLU A 476 28.77 -25.11 -16.32
CA GLU A 476 29.42 -25.35 -17.61
C GLU A 476 30.75 -24.59 -17.78
N GLN A 477 31.09 -23.71 -16.84
CA GLN A 477 32.33 -22.94 -16.91
C GLN A 477 33.56 -23.79 -16.56
N GLU A 478 34.67 -23.51 -17.24
CA GLU A 478 35.96 -24.18 -17.01
C GLU A 478 36.82 -23.46 -15.97
N ASP A 479 36.63 -22.15 -15.80
CA ASP A 479 37.42 -21.33 -14.87
C ASP A 479 36.94 -21.55 -13.42
N PRO A 480 37.77 -22.16 -12.55
CA PRO A 480 37.39 -22.42 -11.16
C PRO A 480 37.29 -21.14 -10.30
N ASP A 481 37.80 -20.01 -10.79
CA ASP A 481 37.76 -18.72 -10.07
C ASP A 481 36.44 -17.96 -10.29
N ASN A 482 35.48 -18.56 -11.02
CA ASN A 482 34.13 -18.01 -11.14
C ASN A 482 33.26 -18.39 -9.94
N PHE A 483 32.51 -17.39 -9.46
CA PHE A 483 31.64 -17.51 -8.30
C PHE A 483 30.22 -17.05 -8.62
N PHE A 484 29.26 -17.62 -7.89
CA PHE A 484 27.87 -17.23 -7.95
C PHE A 484 27.23 -17.27 -6.56
N VAL A 485 25.98 -16.82 -6.47
CA VAL A 485 25.16 -16.96 -5.28
C VAL A 485 23.86 -17.68 -5.65
N SER A 486 23.26 -18.37 -4.68
CA SER A 486 21.96 -19.01 -4.84
C SER A 486 20.99 -18.49 -3.79
N SER A 487 19.71 -18.35 -4.17
CA SER A 487 18.62 -17.94 -3.26
C SER A 487 18.55 -18.82 -2.01
N ALA A 488 18.86 -20.12 -2.15
CA ALA A 488 18.83 -21.11 -1.08
C ALA A 488 20.08 -21.15 -0.18
N ASN A 489 21.10 -20.34 -0.47
CA ASN A 489 22.39 -20.39 0.21
C ASN A 489 22.78 -19.02 0.82
N PRO A 490 22.06 -18.54 1.86
CA PRO A 490 22.53 -17.42 2.66
C PRO A 490 23.89 -17.73 3.32
N ARG A 491 24.66 -16.67 3.64
CA ARG A 491 25.96 -16.80 4.32
C ARG A 491 25.81 -17.57 5.64
N MET A 492 26.74 -18.46 5.92
CA MET A 492 26.88 -19.18 7.17
C MET A 492 27.56 -18.30 8.22
N VAL A 493 26.90 -18.12 9.36
CA VAL A 493 27.42 -17.41 10.53
C VAL A 493 27.29 -18.38 11.70
N ASP A 494 28.42 -18.70 12.34
CA ASP A 494 28.49 -19.71 13.41
C ASP A 494 27.83 -21.05 13.06
N GLY A 495 28.03 -21.49 11.81
CA GLY A 495 27.52 -22.77 11.30
C GLY A 495 26.02 -22.78 10.98
N LYS A 496 25.33 -21.62 10.97
CA LYS A 496 23.92 -21.52 10.57
C LYS A 496 23.73 -20.48 9.45
N PRO A 497 22.79 -20.69 8.52
CA PRO A 497 22.44 -19.66 7.55
C PRO A 497 21.98 -18.38 8.25
N THR A 498 22.50 -17.24 7.80
CA THR A 498 22.09 -15.94 8.33
C THR A 498 20.60 -15.70 8.09
N LYS A 499 19.94 -15.03 9.02
CA LYS A 499 18.56 -14.54 8.87
C LYS A 499 18.50 -13.14 8.22
N ASN A 500 19.62 -12.66 7.67
CA ASN A 500 19.70 -11.35 7.04
C ASN A 500 20.43 -11.41 5.68
N PRO A 501 20.02 -12.28 4.73
CA PRO A 501 20.47 -12.19 3.34
C PRO A 501 20.05 -10.84 2.75
N ARG A 502 20.87 -10.23 1.90
CA ARG A 502 20.60 -8.90 1.34
C ARG A 502 21.02 -8.77 -0.12
N TYR A 503 20.24 -8.01 -0.88
CA TYR A 503 20.63 -7.54 -2.20
C TYR A 503 20.01 -6.17 -2.48
N LEU A 504 20.62 -5.39 -3.38
CA LEU A 504 20.03 -4.14 -3.89
C LEU A 504 19.19 -4.45 -5.13
N GLN A 505 17.88 -4.61 -4.95
CA GLN A 505 16.92 -4.75 -6.01
C GLN A 505 16.82 -3.43 -6.79
N THR A 506 17.13 -3.44 -8.08
CA THR A 506 16.78 -2.30 -8.94
C THR A 506 15.27 -2.14 -8.98
N ARG A 507 14.80 -0.92 -8.78
CA ARG A 507 13.37 -0.59 -8.78
C ARG A 507 12.64 -1.20 -9.98
N PRO A 508 11.55 -1.98 -9.76
CA PRO A 508 10.89 -2.72 -10.85
C PRO A 508 10.39 -1.83 -12.00
N ASP A 509 9.96 -0.60 -11.69
CA ASP A 509 9.49 0.37 -12.68
C ASP A 509 10.55 0.73 -13.75
N LEU A 510 11.84 0.58 -13.43
CA LEU A 510 12.95 0.82 -14.36
C LEU A 510 13.17 -0.35 -15.33
N TYR A 511 12.82 -1.57 -14.94
CA TYR A 511 12.88 -2.75 -15.83
C TYR A 511 11.69 -2.83 -16.77
N TYR A 512 10.56 -2.20 -16.41
CA TYR A 512 9.32 -2.24 -17.18
C TYR A 512 8.82 -0.84 -17.53
N PRO A 513 9.61 -0.03 -18.27
CA PRO A 513 9.27 1.36 -18.59
C PRO A 513 7.97 1.48 -19.38
N ARG A 514 7.66 0.52 -20.27
CA ARG A 514 6.36 0.44 -20.99
C ARG A 514 5.18 0.43 -20.02
N THR A 515 5.28 -0.29 -18.90
CA THR A 515 4.21 -0.38 -17.90
C THR A 515 3.98 0.97 -17.23
N VAL A 516 5.05 1.69 -16.90
CA VAL A 516 5.00 3.04 -16.32
C VAL A 516 4.40 4.02 -17.33
N HIS A 517 4.87 3.99 -18.57
CA HIS A 517 4.35 4.81 -19.66
C HIS A 517 2.85 4.60 -19.85
N LEU A 518 2.41 3.35 -19.96
CA LEU A 518 0.99 3.00 -20.06
C LEU A 518 0.17 3.50 -18.88
N ALA A 519 0.69 3.38 -17.65
CA ALA A 519 0.05 3.89 -16.44
C ALA A 519 -0.14 5.42 -16.55
N THR A 520 0.94 6.15 -16.82
CA THR A 520 0.97 7.61 -16.94
C THR A 520 0.08 8.12 -18.08
N MET A 521 0.17 7.53 -19.28
CA MET A 521 -0.66 7.93 -20.43
C MET A 521 -2.14 7.68 -20.15
N GLY A 522 -2.50 6.53 -19.58
CA GLY A 522 -3.89 6.27 -19.19
C GLY A 522 -4.44 7.33 -18.24
N THR A 523 -3.65 7.75 -17.24
CA THR A 523 -4.07 8.79 -16.28
C THR A 523 -4.14 10.17 -16.95
N ARG A 524 -3.17 10.50 -17.81
CA ARG A 524 -3.15 11.73 -18.61
C ARG A 524 -4.42 11.88 -19.44
N LEU A 525 -4.80 10.83 -20.18
CA LEU A 525 -6.02 10.81 -20.99
C LEU A 525 -7.27 10.92 -20.12
N ARG A 526 -7.33 10.15 -19.03
CA ARG A 526 -8.45 10.19 -18.09
C ARG A 526 -8.70 11.58 -17.52
N ARG A 527 -7.64 12.34 -17.27
CA ARG A 527 -7.70 13.70 -16.71
C ARG A 527 -7.66 14.80 -17.76
N LYS A 528 -7.58 14.46 -19.06
CA LYS A 528 -7.46 15.41 -20.18
C LYS A 528 -6.30 16.40 -20.01
N LEU A 529 -5.19 15.94 -19.44
CA LEU A 529 -4.01 16.78 -19.17
C LEU A 529 -3.24 17.06 -20.46
N SER A 530 -2.86 18.32 -20.67
CA SER A 530 -2.02 18.73 -21.80
C SER A 530 -0.58 18.22 -21.63
N PRO A 531 0.20 18.05 -22.72
CA PRO A 531 1.53 17.45 -22.65
C PRO A 531 2.51 18.16 -21.70
N ASP A 532 2.38 19.48 -21.53
CA ASP A 532 3.18 20.31 -20.62
C ASP A 532 2.84 20.10 -19.13
N GLN A 533 1.66 19.56 -18.83
CA GLN A 533 1.24 19.25 -17.47
C GLN A 533 1.78 17.89 -17.02
N SER A 534 2.32 17.84 -15.80
CA SER A 534 2.74 16.59 -15.17
C SER A 534 1.54 15.81 -14.62
N VAL A 535 1.60 14.48 -14.72
CA VAL A 535 0.63 13.60 -14.06
C VAL A 535 1.02 13.44 -12.60
N LEU A 536 0.27 14.07 -11.70
CA LEU A 536 0.50 13.99 -10.26
C LEU A 536 -0.40 12.91 -9.63
N TYR A 537 0.17 12.02 -8.82
CA TYR A 537 -0.59 11.01 -8.07
C TYR A 537 -0.67 11.44 -6.59
N PRO A 538 -1.78 12.08 -6.15
CA PRO A 538 -1.96 12.40 -4.75
C PRO A 538 -2.22 11.14 -3.93
N VAL A 539 -1.76 11.09 -2.68
CA VAL A 539 -2.10 10.03 -1.73
C VAL A 539 -3.61 10.01 -1.54
N ARG A 540 -4.27 8.89 -1.87
CA ARG A 540 -5.73 8.76 -1.78
C ARG A 540 -6.18 8.01 -0.54
N SER A 541 -5.33 7.14 0.01
CA SER A 541 -5.56 6.48 1.30
C SER A 541 -4.27 6.22 2.05
N VAL A 542 -4.33 6.42 3.37
CA VAL A 542 -3.27 6.10 4.33
C VAL A 542 -3.62 4.79 5.04
N LEU A 543 -2.77 3.78 4.87
CA LEU A 543 -3.06 2.37 5.18
C LEU A 543 -1.94 1.73 6.03
N PRO A 544 -1.58 2.31 7.20
CA PRO A 544 -0.51 1.78 8.05
C PRO A 544 -0.76 0.33 8.45
N GLY A 545 0.32 -0.42 8.65
CA GLY A 545 0.27 -1.83 9.04
C GLY A 545 0.72 -2.07 10.47
N ARG A 546 0.03 -2.98 11.16
CA ARG A 546 0.44 -3.48 12.48
C ARG A 546 0.85 -4.93 12.45
N ARG A 547 1.91 -5.24 13.19
CA ARG A 547 2.29 -6.62 13.46
C ARG A 547 1.67 -7.06 14.78
N ASN A 548 0.69 -7.93 14.67
CA ASN A 548 0.01 -8.52 15.82
C ASN A 548 0.63 -9.88 16.16
N ASN A 549 0.53 -10.28 17.43
CA ASN A 549 0.96 -11.59 17.91
C ASN A 549 0.07 -12.09 19.06
N PRO A 550 -0.16 -13.41 19.16
CA PRO A 550 -0.72 -14.02 20.36
C PRO A 550 0.29 -13.93 21.53
N ALA A 551 -0.15 -14.34 22.72
CA ALA A 551 0.76 -14.57 23.83
C ALA A 551 1.72 -15.73 23.51
N ASP A 552 2.98 -15.62 23.94
CA ASP A 552 3.96 -16.70 23.93
C ASP A 552 4.65 -16.75 25.30
N PRO A 553 4.11 -17.57 26.24
CA PRO A 553 4.63 -17.64 27.60
C PRO A 553 6.06 -18.16 27.70
N ASP A 554 6.50 -19.02 26.77
CA ASP A 554 7.82 -19.67 26.82
C ASP A 554 8.96 -18.67 26.67
N VAL A 555 8.72 -17.59 25.92
CA VAL A 555 9.68 -16.49 25.72
C VAL A 555 9.21 -15.17 26.33
N GLY A 556 8.15 -15.20 27.16
CA GLY A 556 7.64 -14.04 27.89
C GLY A 556 7.04 -12.94 27.01
N ILE A 557 6.53 -13.28 25.83
CA ILE A 557 5.87 -12.32 24.93
C ILE A 557 4.40 -12.19 25.32
N ARG A 558 3.98 -10.97 25.67
CA ARG A 558 2.57 -10.63 25.90
C ARG A 558 1.81 -10.47 24.57
N PRO A 559 0.49 -10.76 24.56
CA PRO A 559 -0.33 -10.62 23.37
C PRO A 559 -0.44 -9.15 22.92
N LEU A 560 -0.54 -8.99 21.60
CA LEU A 560 -0.86 -7.75 20.90
C LEU A 560 -1.76 -8.11 19.71
N CYS A 561 -2.94 -8.66 19.98
CA CYS A 561 -3.84 -9.20 18.95
C CYS A 561 -5.28 -8.71 19.07
N CYS A 562 -5.49 -7.53 19.64
CA CYS A 562 -6.82 -6.91 19.80
C CYS A 562 -7.37 -6.24 18.53
N PHE A 563 -6.57 -6.10 17.47
CA PHE A 563 -7.03 -5.52 16.19
C PHE A 563 -7.77 -6.56 15.33
N ALA A 564 -8.92 -6.16 14.80
CA ALA A 564 -9.63 -6.81 13.70
C ALA A 564 -8.81 -6.70 12.38
N PRO A 565 -9.28 -7.23 11.24
CA PRO A 565 -8.50 -7.17 9.99
C PRO A 565 -8.15 -5.75 9.56
N ILE A 566 -9.09 -4.82 9.74
CA ILE A 566 -8.98 -3.41 9.37
C ILE A 566 -9.68 -2.56 10.43
N HIS A 567 -8.97 -1.58 10.97
CA HIS A 567 -9.52 -0.53 11.84
C HIS A 567 -9.44 0.84 11.15
N TYR A 568 -10.40 1.71 11.40
CA TYR A 568 -10.29 3.14 11.12
C TYR A 568 -10.03 3.87 12.43
N LEU A 569 -8.93 4.64 12.48
CA LEU A 569 -8.58 5.45 13.64
C LEU A 569 -8.75 6.94 13.29
N GLU A 570 -9.48 7.65 14.14
CA GLU A 570 -9.51 9.11 14.13
C GLU A 570 -8.19 9.67 14.65
N LEU A 571 -7.91 10.96 14.41
CA LEU A 571 -6.59 11.54 14.66
C LEU A 571 -6.04 11.33 16.08
N PRO A 572 -6.81 11.47 17.18
CA PRO A 572 -6.26 11.23 18.52
C PRO A 572 -5.74 9.79 18.68
N GLU A 573 -6.58 8.79 18.38
CA GLU A 573 -6.21 7.38 18.48
C GLU A 573 -5.10 7.00 17.48
N LEU A 574 -5.13 7.57 16.28
CA LEU A 574 -4.09 7.38 15.27
C LEU A 574 -2.73 7.93 15.74
N PHE A 575 -2.71 9.11 16.36
CA PHE A 575 -1.46 9.68 16.87
C PHE A 575 -0.93 8.96 18.09
N ILE A 576 -1.78 8.32 18.91
CA ILE A 576 -1.31 7.35 19.91
C ILE A 576 -0.57 6.20 19.23
N ASP A 577 -1.16 5.60 18.18
CA ASP A 577 -0.50 4.55 17.42
C ASP A 577 0.85 5.02 16.86
N PHE A 578 0.88 6.18 16.21
CA PHE A 578 2.09 6.73 15.60
C PHE A 578 3.18 7.08 16.59
N ILE A 579 2.84 7.67 17.74
CA ILE A 579 3.79 8.00 18.81
C ILE A 579 4.44 6.73 19.36
N VAL A 580 3.65 5.67 19.54
CA VAL A 580 4.09 4.45 20.23
C VAL A 580 4.77 3.48 19.26
N SER A 581 4.21 3.29 18.05
CA SER A 581 4.68 2.30 17.06
C SER A 581 4.99 0.95 17.71
N VAL A 582 3.95 0.36 18.33
CA VAL A 582 4.08 -0.82 19.19
C VAL A 582 4.48 -2.08 18.42
N THR A 583 5.32 -2.91 19.01
CA THR A 583 5.74 -4.20 18.44
C THR A 583 5.95 -5.24 19.54
N GLY A 584 5.55 -6.49 19.28
CA GLY A 584 5.80 -7.62 20.18
C GLY A 584 7.24 -8.16 20.14
N LYS A 585 8.11 -7.63 19.25
CA LYS A 585 9.55 -7.94 19.26
C LYS A 585 10.25 -7.09 20.31
N SER A 586 11.15 -7.70 21.09
CA SER A 586 11.98 -7.03 22.11
C SER A 586 11.14 -6.31 23.19
N PRO A 587 10.40 -7.07 24.03
CA PRO A 587 9.55 -6.49 25.07
C PRO A 587 10.36 -5.61 26.04
N SER A 588 9.73 -4.54 26.53
CA SER A 588 10.26 -3.71 27.59
C SER A 588 10.01 -4.35 28.96
N THR A 589 10.63 -3.83 30.03
CA THR A 589 10.37 -4.30 31.40
C THR A 589 8.92 -4.11 31.83
N THR A 590 8.13 -3.28 31.13
CA THR A 590 6.75 -2.90 31.48
C THR A 590 5.71 -3.31 30.44
N GLY A 591 6.08 -3.96 29.33
CA GLY A 591 5.14 -4.29 28.25
C GLY A 591 5.81 -4.57 26.91
N ALA A 592 5.12 -4.24 25.82
CA ALA A 592 5.63 -4.41 24.46
C ALA A 592 6.86 -3.54 24.16
N GLY A 593 7.51 -3.82 23.02
CA GLY A 593 8.53 -2.97 22.42
C GLY A 593 7.91 -1.80 21.66
N SER A 594 8.73 -0.78 21.36
CA SER A 594 8.35 0.40 20.60
C SER A 594 9.44 0.75 19.59
N GLU A 595 9.05 0.97 18.33
CA GLU A 595 9.96 1.53 17.30
C GLU A 595 10.03 3.07 17.35
N GLY A 596 9.38 3.66 18.35
CA GLY A 596 9.25 5.10 18.58
C GLY A 596 8.43 5.83 17.50
N ALA A 597 8.31 7.15 17.64
CA ALA A 597 7.46 7.97 16.78
C ALA A 597 7.66 7.66 15.29
N LEU A 598 6.57 7.35 14.60
CA LEU A 598 6.52 7.09 13.16
C LEU A 598 7.43 5.95 12.68
N THR A 599 7.83 5.03 13.57
CA THR A 599 8.86 3.98 13.35
C THR A 599 10.25 4.54 13.01
N LYS A 600 10.53 5.78 13.44
CA LYS A 600 11.73 6.54 13.05
C LYS A 600 12.74 6.74 14.18
N ALA A 601 12.55 6.18 15.37
CA ALA A 601 13.51 6.40 16.47
C ALA A 601 14.98 6.07 16.10
N PRO A 602 15.29 5.01 15.33
CA PRO A 602 16.68 4.75 14.91
C PRO A 602 17.20 5.69 13.80
N PHE A 603 16.31 6.48 13.19
CA PHE A 603 16.53 7.24 11.97
C PHE A 603 16.16 8.73 12.11
N ASN A 604 16.03 9.24 13.33
CA ASN A 604 15.78 10.65 13.61
C ASN A 604 16.82 11.17 14.60
N ALA A 605 17.62 12.16 14.17
CA ALA A 605 18.64 12.80 15.01
C ALA A 605 18.11 14.03 15.77
N LEU A 606 16.85 14.42 15.55
CA LEU A 606 16.17 15.52 16.23
C LEU A 606 15.17 14.99 17.26
N LEU A 607 14.54 15.91 18.00
CA LEU A 607 13.43 15.54 18.88
C LEU A 607 12.25 15.05 18.01
N PRO A 608 11.64 13.89 18.34
CA PRO A 608 10.59 13.28 17.52
C PRO A 608 9.32 14.13 17.44
N ILE A 609 9.14 15.08 18.36
CA ILE A 609 7.98 15.96 18.38
C ILE A 609 7.87 16.85 17.13
N HIS A 610 8.99 17.21 16.49
CA HIS A 610 8.99 18.02 15.27
C HIS A 610 8.35 17.26 14.10
N ASP A 611 8.68 15.97 13.94
CA ASP A 611 8.04 15.09 12.96
C ASP A 611 6.54 14.94 13.24
N LEU A 612 6.16 14.73 14.51
CA LEU A 612 4.76 14.55 14.90
C LEU A 612 3.92 15.81 14.66
N ASN A 613 4.46 16.99 14.99
CA ASN A 613 3.81 18.28 14.72
C ASN A 613 3.53 18.45 13.22
N ALA A 614 4.51 18.14 12.36
CA ALA A 614 4.37 18.23 10.91
C ALA A 614 3.36 17.20 10.38
N ALA A 615 3.45 15.96 10.84
CA ALA A 615 2.53 14.90 10.46
C ALA A 615 1.08 15.28 10.80
N LEU A 616 0.80 15.84 11.99
CA LEU A 616 -0.56 16.22 12.38
C LEU A 616 -1.16 17.24 11.42
N ILE A 617 -0.37 18.23 10.99
CA ILE A 617 -0.80 19.21 9.98
C ILE A 617 -1.06 18.53 8.65
N SER A 618 -0.22 17.57 8.22
CA SER A 618 -0.45 16.81 6.99
C SER A 618 -1.83 16.14 6.99
N TYR A 619 -2.17 15.42 8.06
CA TYR A 619 -3.48 14.76 8.16
C TYR A 619 -4.64 15.77 8.24
N ALA A 620 -4.47 16.86 8.99
CA ALA A 620 -5.47 17.93 9.07
C ALA A 620 -5.71 18.62 7.71
N ALA A 621 -4.64 19.07 7.04
CA ALA A 621 -4.71 19.79 5.77
C ALA A 621 -5.29 18.92 4.64
N THR A 622 -4.96 17.63 4.61
CA THR A 622 -5.51 16.70 3.62
C THR A 622 -6.92 16.23 3.96
N GLY A 623 -7.34 16.37 5.23
CA GLY A 623 -8.61 15.84 5.74
C GLY A 623 -8.67 14.32 5.72
N GLN A 624 -7.50 13.65 5.80
CA GLN A 624 -7.40 12.20 5.77
C GLN A 624 -7.31 11.65 7.19
N GLY A 625 -7.98 10.53 7.44
CA GLY A 625 -7.65 9.63 8.55
C GLY A 625 -6.82 8.46 8.05
N ALA A 626 -6.71 7.39 8.85
CA ALA A 626 -5.99 6.19 8.43
C ALA A 626 -6.77 4.91 8.73
N PHE A 627 -6.60 3.93 7.85
CA PHE A 627 -7.07 2.58 8.06
C PHE A 627 -5.91 1.68 8.45
N VAL A 628 -5.84 1.28 9.71
CA VAL A 628 -4.81 0.40 10.25
C VAL A 628 -5.12 -1.04 9.86
N THR A 629 -4.13 -1.73 9.29
CA THR A 629 -4.28 -3.06 8.68
C THR A 629 -3.48 -4.11 9.44
N SER A 630 -4.08 -5.25 9.73
CA SER A 630 -3.46 -6.30 10.54
C SER A 630 -2.54 -7.21 9.71
N ALA A 631 -1.37 -7.53 10.28
CA ALA A 631 -0.44 -8.54 9.79
C ALA A 631 0.03 -9.44 10.94
N GLY A 632 0.54 -10.62 10.62
CA GLY A 632 0.89 -11.65 11.59
C GLY A 632 -0.34 -12.44 12.02
N PHE A 633 -1.13 -11.88 12.94
CA PHE A 633 -2.28 -12.53 13.57
C PHE A 633 -3.51 -11.61 13.69
N ILE A 634 -4.70 -12.19 13.77
CA ILE A 634 -5.96 -11.50 14.11
C ILE A 634 -6.65 -12.28 15.22
N GLY A 635 -6.66 -11.70 16.43
CA GLY A 635 -6.81 -12.48 17.67
C GLY A 635 -5.75 -13.57 17.81
N PRO A 636 -5.84 -14.43 18.83
CA PRO A 636 -4.87 -15.51 19.02
C PRO A 636 -5.04 -16.70 18.05
N LYS A 637 -6.18 -16.81 17.36
CA LYS A 637 -6.52 -17.98 16.53
C LYS A 637 -6.02 -17.88 15.10
N TYR A 638 -6.24 -16.75 14.43
CA TYR A 638 -6.01 -16.65 12.98
C TYR A 638 -4.62 -16.12 12.66
N GLN A 639 -3.71 -17.00 12.27
CA GLN A 639 -2.47 -16.61 11.60
C GLN A 639 -2.80 -16.13 10.18
N VAL A 640 -2.41 -14.90 9.85
CA VAL A 640 -2.65 -14.28 8.54
C VAL A 640 -1.39 -13.90 7.79
N ALA A 641 -0.22 -13.97 8.43
CA ALA A 641 1.06 -13.55 7.86
C ALA A 641 0.93 -12.16 7.19
N HIS A 642 1.08 -12.08 5.87
CA HIS A 642 0.90 -10.84 5.09
C HIS A 642 -0.30 -10.88 4.14
N ASP A 643 -1.14 -11.91 4.20
CA ASP A 643 -2.22 -12.12 3.21
C ASP A 643 -3.25 -10.98 3.23
N VAL A 644 -3.60 -10.48 4.42
CA VAL A 644 -4.45 -9.28 4.55
C VAL A 644 -3.74 -8.07 3.94
N SER A 645 -2.44 -7.87 4.22
CA SER A 645 -1.66 -6.74 3.70
C SER A 645 -1.60 -6.70 2.17
N LEU A 646 -1.46 -7.86 1.50
CA LEU A 646 -1.45 -7.97 0.04
C LEU A 646 -2.83 -7.63 -0.59
N LEU A 647 -3.91 -7.86 0.15
CA LEU A 647 -5.28 -7.62 -0.29
C LEU A 647 -5.68 -6.13 -0.20
N ILE A 648 -5.09 -5.37 0.72
CA ILE A 648 -5.41 -3.95 0.97
C ILE A 648 -5.43 -3.09 -0.32
N PRO A 649 -4.37 -3.06 -1.16
CA PRO A 649 -4.40 -2.27 -2.39
C PRO A 649 -5.54 -2.66 -3.33
N GLU A 650 -5.92 -3.92 -3.36
CA GLU A 650 -6.97 -4.43 -4.26
C GLU A 650 -8.36 -3.98 -3.81
N ILE A 651 -8.59 -3.88 -2.50
CA ILE A 651 -9.84 -3.36 -1.91
C ILE A 651 -9.97 -1.87 -2.22
N TRP A 652 -8.98 -1.07 -1.82
CA TRP A 652 -9.07 0.40 -1.90
C TRP A 652 -9.13 0.92 -3.32
N SER A 653 -8.31 0.38 -4.21
CA SER A 653 -8.31 0.80 -5.61
C SER A 653 -9.61 0.47 -6.34
N ARG A 654 -10.42 -0.47 -5.82
CA ARG A 654 -11.73 -0.85 -6.37
C ARG A 654 -12.89 -0.17 -5.67
N LEU A 655 -12.64 0.73 -4.72
CA LEU A 655 -13.67 1.64 -4.22
C LEU A 655 -14.03 2.65 -5.31
N ARG A 656 -15.29 3.07 -5.35
CA ARG A 656 -15.70 4.23 -6.14
C ARG A 656 -15.18 5.48 -5.43
N ASP A 657 -15.07 6.57 -6.18
CA ASP A 657 -14.43 7.79 -5.69
C ASP A 657 -15.04 8.36 -4.40
N TYR A 658 -16.34 8.13 -4.18
CA TYR A 658 -17.08 8.55 -2.99
C TYR A 658 -17.17 7.48 -1.88
N GLU A 659 -16.69 6.26 -2.11
CA GLU A 659 -16.83 5.14 -1.15
C GLU A 659 -15.68 5.06 -0.15
N ASN A 660 -14.66 5.92 -0.26
CA ASN A 660 -13.49 5.93 0.62
C ASN A 660 -13.62 6.90 1.82
N ASP A 661 -14.74 7.61 1.97
CA ASP A 661 -14.96 8.49 3.11
C ASP A 661 -15.33 7.68 4.37
N PRO A 662 -14.52 7.72 5.45
CA PRO A 662 -14.83 7.02 6.68
C PRO A 662 -16.15 7.42 7.33
N GLN A 663 -16.55 8.70 7.22
CA GLN A 663 -17.81 9.18 7.81
C GLN A 663 -19.03 8.57 7.09
N ASP A 664 -18.96 8.47 5.76
CA ASP A 664 -19.97 7.77 4.98
C ASP A 664 -19.97 6.27 5.31
N MET A 665 -18.79 5.66 5.50
CA MET A 665 -18.71 4.26 5.91
C MET A 665 -19.35 4.01 7.28
N ILE A 666 -19.15 4.90 8.26
CA ILE A 666 -19.80 4.83 9.58
C ILE A 666 -21.32 4.99 9.43
N ALA A 667 -21.77 6.02 8.72
CA ALA A 667 -23.21 6.29 8.51
C ALA A 667 -23.93 5.14 7.81
N ASN A 668 -23.23 4.41 6.93
CA ASN A 668 -23.75 3.24 6.23
C ASN A 668 -23.52 1.91 6.97
N GLY A 669 -22.97 1.91 8.19
CA GLY A 669 -22.72 0.69 8.98
C GLY A 669 -21.67 -0.26 8.37
N LEU A 670 -20.78 0.27 7.53
CA LEU A 670 -19.60 -0.43 7.02
C LEU A 670 -18.47 -0.42 8.07
N LEU A 671 -18.44 0.62 8.90
CA LEU A 671 -17.60 0.70 10.08
C LEU A 671 -18.49 0.73 11.34
N GLU A 672 -18.06 0.04 12.38
CA GLU A 672 -18.66 0.12 13.72
C GLU A 672 -17.63 0.60 14.74
N LYS A 673 -18.06 1.42 15.70
CA LYS A 673 -17.21 1.80 16.82
C LYS A 673 -16.96 0.55 17.68
N VAL A 674 -15.72 0.34 18.11
CA VAL A 674 -15.43 -0.77 19.03
C VAL A 674 -16.21 -0.55 20.33
N PRO A 675 -17.00 -1.53 20.79
CA PRO A 675 -17.87 -1.35 21.96
C PRO A 675 -17.05 -1.19 23.25
N GLN A 676 -17.62 -0.50 24.24
CA GLN A 676 -17.09 -0.55 25.60
C GLN A 676 -17.33 -1.94 26.19
N MET A 677 -16.32 -2.48 26.86
CA MET A 677 -16.34 -3.83 27.43
C MET A 677 -15.77 -3.79 28.84
N ASP A 678 -16.28 -4.65 29.71
CA ASP A 678 -15.74 -4.89 31.05
C ASP A 678 -15.20 -6.31 31.11
N PHE A 679 -14.04 -6.51 31.74
CA PHE A 679 -13.45 -7.82 31.98
C PHE A 679 -13.00 -7.90 33.44
N GLU A 680 -13.42 -8.95 34.15
CA GLU A 680 -13.12 -9.15 35.58
C GLU A 680 -13.44 -7.95 36.49
N GLY A 681 -14.46 -7.16 36.14
CA GLY A 681 -14.89 -5.98 36.90
C GLY A 681 -14.10 -4.69 36.60
N GLU A 682 -13.19 -4.72 35.64
CA GLU A 682 -12.47 -3.55 35.10
C GLU A 682 -13.01 -3.16 33.72
N THR A 683 -13.29 -1.87 33.50
CA THR A 683 -13.60 -1.36 32.16
C THR A 683 -12.35 -1.32 31.28
N LEU A 684 -12.38 -2.04 30.16
CA LEU A 684 -11.28 -2.10 29.22
C LEU A 684 -11.16 -0.80 28.41
N PRO A 685 -9.93 -0.37 28.05
CA PRO A 685 -9.69 0.87 27.31
C PRO A 685 -9.96 0.70 25.80
N THR A 686 -11.14 0.22 25.42
CA THR A 686 -11.47 -0.09 24.02
C THR A 686 -11.52 1.13 23.10
N GLN A 687 -11.64 2.34 23.67
CA GLN A 687 -11.62 3.59 22.91
C GLN A 687 -10.35 3.80 22.08
N TYR A 688 -9.23 3.16 22.45
CA TYR A 688 -7.96 3.23 21.71
C TYR A 688 -8.01 2.56 20.34
N LEU A 689 -9.03 1.71 20.09
CA LEU A 689 -9.19 0.95 18.85
C LEU A 689 -10.07 1.65 17.81
N GLY A 690 -10.67 2.79 18.13
CA GLY A 690 -11.51 3.55 17.19
C GLY A 690 -12.67 2.74 16.62
N TYR A 691 -12.67 2.57 15.30
CA TYR A 691 -13.68 1.84 14.54
C TYR A 691 -13.07 0.62 13.86
N ARG A 692 -13.89 -0.40 13.58
CA ARG A 692 -13.49 -1.59 12.80
C ARG A 692 -14.46 -1.86 11.66
N ILE A 693 -13.99 -2.59 10.65
CA ILE A 693 -14.85 -3.05 9.56
C ILE A 693 -15.92 -4.04 10.06
N THR A 694 -17.08 -4.03 9.41
CA THR A 694 -18.19 -4.93 9.72
C THR A 694 -18.34 -6.04 8.68
N ARG A 695 -19.22 -7.02 8.97
CA ARG A 695 -19.65 -8.01 7.97
C ARG A 695 -20.24 -7.36 6.71
N ARG A 696 -20.86 -6.18 6.84
CA ARG A 696 -21.39 -5.42 5.71
C ARG A 696 -20.27 -4.85 4.83
N PHE A 697 -19.16 -4.38 5.42
CA PHE A 697 -17.97 -3.99 4.66
C PHE A 697 -17.43 -5.15 3.84
N ALA A 698 -17.27 -6.32 4.47
CA ALA A 698 -16.82 -7.53 3.78
C ALA A 698 -17.75 -7.85 2.59
N HIS A 699 -19.06 -7.92 2.83
CA HIS A 699 -20.06 -8.16 1.79
C HIS A 699 -19.97 -7.16 0.62
N GLU A 700 -19.84 -5.86 0.90
CA GLU A 700 -19.89 -4.80 -0.12
C GLU A 700 -18.60 -4.66 -0.93
N PHE A 701 -17.44 -4.73 -0.28
CA PHE A 701 -16.15 -4.44 -0.90
C PHE A 701 -15.35 -5.69 -1.25
N LEU A 702 -15.34 -6.74 -0.40
CA LEU A 702 -14.71 -8.01 -0.76
C LEU A 702 -15.49 -8.73 -1.87
N GLY A 703 -16.79 -8.45 -2.03
CA GLY A 703 -17.59 -8.92 -3.16
C GLY A 703 -17.13 -8.36 -4.52
N ARG A 704 -16.14 -7.47 -4.54
CA ARG A 704 -15.44 -6.99 -5.75
C ARG A 704 -14.24 -7.85 -6.14
N ILE A 705 -13.84 -8.76 -5.26
CA ILE A 705 -12.63 -9.60 -5.39
C ILE A 705 -13.00 -11.09 -5.32
N PHE A 706 -13.88 -11.50 -4.40
CA PHE A 706 -14.22 -12.90 -4.12
C PHE A 706 -15.65 -13.26 -4.53
N THR A 707 -15.92 -14.55 -4.76
CA THR A 707 -17.28 -15.07 -5.02
C THR A 707 -18.09 -15.29 -3.75
N ASP A 708 -17.41 -15.54 -2.62
CA ASP A 708 -18.00 -15.62 -1.28
C ASP A 708 -17.30 -14.63 -0.33
N PRO A 709 -17.74 -13.37 -0.29
CA PRO A 709 -17.03 -12.32 0.42
C PRO A 709 -17.16 -12.37 1.95
N ILE A 710 -18.18 -13.04 2.49
CA ILE A 710 -18.45 -13.06 3.94
C ILE A 710 -17.68 -14.17 4.67
N SER A 711 -17.20 -15.20 3.97
CA SER A 711 -16.38 -16.26 4.58
C SER A 711 -14.91 -15.89 4.74
N ILE A 712 -14.45 -14.83 4.07
CA ILE A 712 -13.07 -14.34 4.15
C ILE A 712 -12.74 -13.97 5.59
N PHE A 713 -13.60 -13.16 6.20
CA PHE A 713 -13.50 -12.71 7.59
C PHE A 713 -14.72 -13.20 8.39
N PRO A 714 -14.62 -14.36 9.06
CA PRO A 714 -15.69 -14.84 9.94
C PRO A 714 -15.91 -13.90 11.12
N GLU A 715 -17.04 -14.06 11.82
CA GLU A 715 -17.46 -13.15 12.89
C GLU A 715 -16.42 -13.03 14.02
N ASP A 716 -15.80 -14.14 14.43
CA ASP A 716 -14.75 -14.17 15.45
C ASP A 716 -13.42 -13.55 14.98
N MET A 717 -13.22 -13.39 13.66
CA MET A 717 -12.10 -12.65 13.09
C MET A 717 -12.40 -11.15 13.00
N LEU A 718 -13.64 -10.77 12.65
CA LEU A 718 -14.11 -9.38 12.70
C LEU A 718 -14.18 -8.85 14.13
N LYS A 719 -14.43 -9.75 15.10
CA LYS A 719 -14.56 -9.48 16.53
C LYS A 719 -13.58 -10.34 17.33
N PRO A 720 -12.28 -9.99 17.35
CA PRO A 720 -11.23 -10.79 17.98
C PRO A 720 -11.50 -11.13 19.45
N GLU A 721 -12.27 -10.31 20.16
CA GLU A 721 -12.72 -10.56 21.54
C GLU A 721 -13.51 -11.88 21.70
N LEU A 722 -14.10 -12.39 20.62
CA LEU A 722 -14.84 -13.66 20.64
C LEU A 722 -13.93 -14.89 20.59
N GLN A 723 -12.64 -14.72 20.29
CA GLN A 723 -11.68 -15.83 20.22
C GLN A 723 -11.15 -16.21 21.61
N ASP A 724 -10.78 -15.20 22.39
CA ASP A 724 -10.21 -15.32 23.74
C ASP A 724 -10.30 -13.94 24.42
N GLU A 725 -11.21 -13.81 25.39
CA GLU A 725 -11.48 -12.54 26.07
C GLU A 725 -10.31 -12.09 26.96
N GLU A 726 -9.59 -13.04 27.56
CA GLU A 726 -8.46 -12.78 28.46
C GLU A 726 -7.27 -12.21 27.68
N GLN A 727 -6.89 -12.85 26.57
CA GLN A 727 -5.82 -12.33 25.72
C GLN A 727 -6.20 -11.02 25.02
N TYR A 728 -7.48 -10.82 24.71
CA TYR A 728 -7.97 -9.54 24.18
C TYR A 728 -7.83 -8.42 25.21
N ALA A 729 -8.24 -8.67 26.45
CA ALA A 729 -8.07 -7.73 27.57
C ALA A 729 -6.58 -7.42 27.84
N ASP A 730 -5.72 -8.44 27.89
CA ASP A 730 -4.28 -8.23 28.11
C ASP A 730 -3.61 -7.48 26.95
N SER A 731 -4.03 -7.73 25.70
CA SER A 731 -3.55 -6.98 24.54
C SER A 731 -3.84 -5.48 24.65
N LEU A 732 -5.04 -5.11 25.11
CA LEU A 732 -5.43 -3.71 25.34
C LEU A 732 -4.64 -3.07 26.47
N ARG A 733 -4.47 -3.77 27.60
CA ARG A 733 -3.65 -3.28 28.72
C ARG A 733 -2.21 -3.06 28.28
N ASN A 734 -1.61 -4.03 27.60
CA ASN A 734 -0.26 -3.96 27.07
C ASN A 734 -0.06 -2.76 26.13
N LEU A 735 -1.03 -2.48 25.25
CA LEU A 735 -1.01 -1.31 24.38
C LEU A 735 -0.97 0.01 25.17
N VAL A 736 -1.83 0.16 26.18
CA VAL A 736 -1.94 1.39 27.00
C VAL A 736 -0.74 1.56 27.93
N GLU A 737 -0.28 0.49 28.57
CA GLU A 737 0.92 0.50 29.43
C GLU A 737 2.17 0.92 28.66
N THR A 738 2.34 0.37 27.45
CA THR A 738 3.43 0.75 26.55
C THR A 738 3.29 2.21 26.13
N GLY A 739 2.08 2.65 25.80
CA GLY A 739 1.78 4.05 25.46
C GLY A 739 2.15 5.03 26.57
N LYS A 740 1.78 4.71 27.82
CA LYS A 740 2.13 5.50 29.01
C LYS A 740 3.64 5.58 29.20
N SER A 741 4.36 4.48 29.02
CA SER A 741 5.82 4.47 29.13
C SER A 741 6.49 5.32 28.04
N VAL A 742 5.95 5.32 26.81
CA VAL A 742 6.49 6.13 25.71
C VAL A 742 6.18 7.61 25.92
N ALA A 743 4.95 7.97 26.31
CA ALA A 743 4.56 9.36 26.56
C ALA A 743 5.43 10.04 27.62
N LYS A 744 5.76 9.33 28.71
CA LYS A 744 6.66 9.84 29.77
C LYS A 744 8.03 10.29 29.26
N ARG A 745 8.53 9.72 28.16
CA ARG A 745 9.84 10.11 27.59
C ARG A 745 9.86 11.55 27.10
N TYR A 746 8.73 12.04 26.57
CA TYR A 746 8.59 13.42 26.08
C TYR A 746 8.63 14.46 27.22
N PHE A 747 8.25 14.06 28.44
CA PHE A 747 8.41 14.88 29.63
C PHE A 747 9.85 14.87 30.13
N GLN A 748 10.49 13.69 30.11
CA GLN A 748 11.85 13.50 30.60
C GLN A 748 12.91 14.27 29.81
N ASP A 749 12.71 14.45 28.50
CA ASP A 749 13.62 15.21 27.65
C ASP A 749 13.16 16.65 27.35
N GLY A 750 12.04 17.07 27.95
CA GLY A 750 11.45 18.41 27.76
C GLY A 750 10.82 18.64 26.39
N SER A 751 10.76 17.65 25.50
CA SER A 751 10.21 17.80 24.15
C SER A 751 8.70 18.10 24.15
N ILE A 752 7.99 17.82 25.24
CA ILE A 752 6.59 18.21 25.40
C ILE A 752 6.36 19.73 25.28
N GLU A 753 7.32 20.57 25.67
CA GLU A 753 7.19 22.03 25.56
C GLU A 753 7.25 22.51 24.10
N LYS A 754 7.67 21.64 23.17
CA LYS A 754 7.68 21.88 21.72
C LYS A 754 6.50 21.19 21.01
N ALA A 755 5.63 20.50 21.74
CA ALA A 755 4.45 19.87 21.17
C ALA A 755 3.39 20.93 20.81
N CYS A 756 2.77 20.80 19.63
CA CYS A 756 1.60 21.61 19.33
C CYS A 756 0.45 21.28 20.30
N PRO A 757 -0.51 22.20 20.53
CA PRO A 757 -1.52 22.05 21.58
C PRO A 757 -2.28 20.70 21.57
N PRO A 758 -2.69 20.14 20.42
CA PRO A 758 -3.37 18.83 20.38
C PRO A 758 -2.47 17.69 20.86
N LEU A 759 -1.20 17.67 20.44
CA LEU A 759 -0.26 16.62 20.82
C LEU A 759 0.22 16.75 22.27
N ARG A 760 0.37 17.98 22.78
CA ARG A 760 0.63 18.23 24.21
C ARG A 760 -0.48 17.61 25.07
N ALA A 761 -1.74 17.94 24.76
CA ALA A 761 -2.88 17.40 25.48
C ALA A 761 -2.96 15.88 25.38
N LEU A 762 -2.64 15.30 24.22
CA LEU A 762 -2.61 13.85 24.03
C LEU A 762 -1.51 13.17 24.85
N LEU A 763 -0.30 13.72 24.88
CA LEU A 763 0.82 13.18 25.67
C LEU A 763 0.56 13.27 27.18
N GLU A 764 -0.05 14.37 27.65
CA GLU A 764 -0.54 14.51 29.03
C GLU A 764 -1.55 13.40 29.37
N LEU A 765 -2.56 13.21 28.51
CA LEU A 765 -3.57 12.16 28.69
C LEU A 765 -2.95 10.75 28.72
N MET A 766 -2.01 10.46 27.80
CA MET A 766 -1.33 9.15 27.76
C MET A 766 -0.46 8.90 29.00
N SER A 767 0.19 9.93 29.54
CA SER A 767 1.13 9.82 30.67
C SER A 767 0.41 9.74 32.02
N GLU A 768 -0.59 10.59 32.24
CA GLU A 768 -1.28 10.74 33.53
C GLU A 768 -2.51 9.83 33.62
N GLY A 769 -3.07 9.40 32.49
CA GLY A 769 -4.32 8.67 32.39
C GLY A 769 -5.55 9.58 32.44
N SER A 770 -6.75 9.00 32.47
CA SER A 770 -8.01 9.75 32.40
C SER A 770 -8.44 10.44 33.72
N GLY A 771 -7.49 10.80 34.58
CA GLY A 771 -7.76 11.50 35.84
C GLY A 771 -8.27 12.93 35.59
N ASP A 772 -9.05 13.47 36.53
CA ASP A 772 -9.66 14.81 36.46
C ASP A 772 -10.65 15.05 35.30
N GLY A 773 -11.31 13.99 34.83
CA GLY A 773 -12.36 14.10 33.82
C GLY A 773 -11.84 14.41 32.42
N LYS A 774 -10.55 14.11 32.14
CA LYS A 774 -9.94 14.15 30.81
C LYS A 774 -10.02 12.76 30.16
N SER A 775 -10.68 12.63 29.03
CA SER A 775 -10.88 11.38 28.29
C SER A 775 -10.67 11.60 26.80
N LEU A 776 -10.24 10.56 26.07
CA LEU A 776 -10.17 10.58 24.60
C LEU A 776 -11.54 10.88 23.96
N GLN A 777 -12.62 10.71 24.72
CA GLN A 777 -13.99 10.95 24.26
C GLN A 777 -14.51 12.36 24.59
N ASP A 778 -13.75 13.18 25.31
CA ASP A 778 -14.18 14.53 25.64
C ASP A 778 -14.26 15.41 24.40
N LYS A 779 -15.37 16.14 24.27
CA LYS A 779 -15.64 16.97 23.10
C LYS A 779 -14.62 18.09 22.92
N GLU A 780 -14.24 18.77 24.01
CA GLU A 780 -13.24 19.85 23.96
C GLU A 780 -11.85 19.32 23.58
N PHE A 781 -11.48 18.12 24.06
CA PHE A 781 -10.24 17.46 23.67
C PHE A 781 -10.25 17.09 22.19
N ARG A 782 -11.33 16.45 21.71
CA ARG A 782 -11.45 16.05 20.30
C ARG A 782 -11.45 17.25 19.34
N LYS A 783 -12.03 18.38 19.75
CA LYS A 783 -12.03 19.62 18.98
C LYS A 783 -10.62 20.14 18.67
N LEU A 784 -9.63 19.84 19.51
CA LEU A 784 -8.22 20.19 19.24
C LEU A 784 -7.70 19.51 17.96
N PHE A 785 -8.26 18.36 17.59
CA PHE A 785 -7.87 17.58 16.42
C PHE A 785 -8.74 17.87 15.19
N ASP A 786 -9.72 18.76 15.29
CA ASP A 786 -10.52 19.14 14.13
C ASP A 786 -9.65 19.87 13.09
N PRO A 787 -9.68 19.45 11.80
CA PRO A 787 -8.88 20.08 10.76
C PRO A 787 -9.03 21.61 10.69
N GLU A 788 -10.25 22.11 10.80
CA GLU A 788 -10.54 23.54 10.78
C GLU A 788 -9.93 24.26 12.00
N ALA A 789 -10.00 23.65 13.18
CA ALA A 789 -9.42 24.22 14.40
C ALA A 789 -7.89 24.29 14.32
N ILE A 790 -7.25 23.29 13.73
CA ILE A 790 -5.80 23.29 13.49
C ILE A 790 -5.41 24.38 12.50
N LEU A 791 -6.05 24.42 11.33
CA LEU A 791 -5.65 25.33 10.23
C LEU A 791 -6.02 26.81 10.45
N SER A 792 -6.86 27.10 11.44
CA SER A 792 -7.22 28.46 11.87
C SER A 792 -6.49 28.93 13.14
N SER A 793 -5.62 28.08 13.70
CA SER A 793 -4.95 28.37 14.96
C SER A 793 -3.73 29.29 14.83
N ASP A 794 -3.46 30.06 15.89
CA ASP A 794 -2.28 30.93 15.98
C ASP A 794 -0.96 30.14 15.85
N TRP A 795 -0.90 28.93 16.41
CA TRP A 795 0.32 28.10 16.36
C TRP A 795 0.60 27.60 14.94
N TYR A 796 -0.44 27.31 14.14
CA TYR A 796 -0.27 26.98 12.73
C TYR A 796 0.18 28.21 11.93
N GLU A 797 -0.42 29.37 12.17
CA GLU A 797 -0.01 30.63 11.53
C GLU A 797 1.46 30.96 11.84
N GLU A 798 1.92 30.73 13.07
CA GLU A 798 3.32 30.90 13.47
C GLU A 798 4.28 30.00 12.69
N ARG A 799 3.88 28.76 12.39
CA ARG A 799 4.66 27.85 11.53
C ARG A 799 4.78 28.37 10.10
N LEU A 800 3.72 28.96 9.56
CA LEU A 800 3.74 29.57 8.22
C LEU A 800 4.63 30.82 8.21
N LYS A 801 4.52 31.70 9.22
CA LYS A 801 5.41 32.86 9.40
C LYS A 801 6.88 32.44 9.47
N THR A 802 7.18 31.42 10.26
CA THR A 802 8.53 30.84 10.37
C THR A 802 9.00 30.33 9.02
N ARG A 803 8.14 29.63 8.27
CA ARG A 803 8.47 29.14 6.93
C ARG A 803 8.84 30.28 5.98
N ILE A 804 8.10 31.38 5.98
CA ILE A 804 8.41 32.55 5.16
C ILE A 804 9.77 33.16 5.58
N SER A 805 10.02 33.31 6.88
CA SER A 805 11.30 33.82 7.40
C SER A 805 12.51 32.96 6.99
N VAL A 806 12.38 31.63 7.12
CA VAL A 806 13.41 30.67 6.69
C VAL A 806 13.63 30.75 5.17
N THR A 807 12.55 30.89 4.38
CA THR A 807 12.65 31.04 2.92
C THR A 807 13.36 32.34 2.53
N ARG A 808 13.05 33.44 3.21
CA ARG A 808 13.68 34.76 3.00
C ARG A 808 15.18 34.67 3.26
N SER A 809 15.56 34.13 4.42
CA SER A 809 16.96 33.94 4.81
C SER A 809 17.72 33.08 3.79
N TYR A 810 17.09 32.01 3.29
CA TYR A 810 17.67 31.16 2.24
C TYR A 810 17.98 31.93 0.96
N TRP A 811 17.05 32.76 0.47
CA TRP A 811 17.26 33.53 -0.75
C TRP A 811 18.28 34.64 -0.59
N GLU A 812 18.28 35.34 0.55
CA GLU A 812 19.27 36.37 0.86
C GLU A 812 20.70 35.80 0.87
N GLN A 813 20.89 34.65 1.53
CA GLN A 813 22.18 33.95 1.54
C GLN A 813 22.60 33.51 0.13
N ARG A 814 21.66 33.00 -0.68
CA ARG A 814 21.94 32.57 -2.05
C ARG A 814 22.32 33.73 -2.96
N ILE A 815 21.63 34.87 -2.85
CA ILE A 815 21.96 36.11 -3.56
C ILE A 815 23.37 36.55 -3.19
N SER A 816 23.69 36.62 -1.89
CA SER A 816 25.03 36.99 -1.43
C SER A 816 26.12 36.04 -1.95
N TYR A 817 25.86 34.74 -1.99
CA TYR A 817 26.78 33.76 -2.56
C TYR A 817 27.01 33.97 -4.05
N LEU A 818 25.94 34.15 -4.84
CA LEU A 818 26.04 34.32 -6.29
C LEU A 818 26.72 35.65 -6.66
N GLU A 819 26.45 36.73 -5.92
CA GLU A 819 27.12 38.02 -6.10
C GLU A 819 28.63 37.90 -5.85
N LYS A 820 29.04 37.28 -4.74
CA LYS A 820 30.46 37.01 -4.45
C LYS A 820 31.11 36.12 -5.51
N PHE A 821 30.40 35.10 -5.99
CA PHE A 821 30.90 34.22 -7.05
C PHE A 821 31.14 34.96 -8.37
N LEU A 822 30.28 35.94 -8.71
CA LEU A 822 30.40 36.78 -9.90
C LEU A 822 31.50 37.84 -9.79
N GLU A 823 31.74 38.37 -8.60
CA GLU A 823 32.81 39.35 -8.34
C GLU A 823 34.21 38.74 -8.55
N ASP A 824 34.38 37.46 -8.20
CA ASP A 824 35.64 36.76 -8.36
C ASP A 824 36.01 36.58 -9.85
N HIS A 825 37.10 37.24 -10.26
CA HIS A 825 37.60 37.19 -11.63
C HIS A 825 38.00 35.78 -12.09
N ALA A 826 38.37 34.89 -11.16
CA ALA A 826 38.69 33.50 -11.48
C ALA A 826 37.48 32.73 -12.04
N ASN A 827 36.25 33.17 -11.71
CA ASN A 827 35.03 32.47 -12.07
C ASN A 827 34.39 32.96 -13.38
N ARG A 828 34.94 33.97 -14.07
CA ARG A 828 34.29 34.62 -15.24
C ARG A 828 33.80 33.66 -16.33
N GLU A 829 34.61 32.67 -16.71
CA GLU A 829 34.20 31.69 -17.74
C GLU A 829 33.11 30.75 -17.21
N ALA A 830 33.26 30.27 -15.96
CA ALA A 830 32.27 29.43 -15.30
C ALA A 830 30.93 30.16 -15.15
N SER A 831 30.96 31.45 -14.78
CA SER A 831 29.78 32.29 -14.60
C SER A 831 28.97 32.43 -15.88
N LYS A 832 29.62 32.59 -17.04
CA LYS A 832 28.95 32.61 -18.34
C LYS A 832 28.43 31.24 -18.74
N ARG A 833 29.25 30.19 -18.58
CA ARG A 833 28.89 28.82 -18.96
C ARG A 833 27.71 28.27 -18.16
N LEU A 834 27.62 28.63 -16.88
CA LEU A 834 26.59 28.15 -15.96
C LEU A 834 25.44 29.13 -15.77
N ASP A 835 25.44 30.25 -16.50
CA ASP A 835 24.40 31.26 -16.49
C ASP A 835 24.08 31.79 -15.08
N ILE A 836 25.14 32.16 -14.36
CA ILE A 836 25.04 32.65 -12.98
C ILE A 836 24.27 33.98 -12.87
N PRO A 837 24.38 34.95 -13.83
CA PRO A 837 23.56 36.16 -13.80
C PRO A 837 22.05 35.87 -13.80
N ASP A 838 21.55 35.02 -14.69
CA ASP A 838 20.12 34.71 -14.77
C ASP A 838 19.63 33.99 -13.51
N LYS A 839 20.47 33.15 -12.89
CA LYS A 839 20.17 32.52 -11.59
C LYS A 839 20.13 33.54 -10.44
N LEU A 840 20.95 34.58 -10.49
CA LEU A 840 20.91 35.67 -9.54
C LEU A 840 19.62 36.48 -9.70
N ASP A 841 19.25 36.81 -10.93
CA ASP A 841 18.00 37.53 -11.23
C ASP A 841 16.77 36.73 -10.81
N PHE A 842 16.74 35.43 -11.09
CA PHE A 842 15.71 34.52 -10.58
C PHE A 842 15.65 34.51 -9.04
N SER A 843 16.81 34.50 -8.37
CA SER A 843 16.84 34.50 -6.90
C SER A 843 16.34 35.82 -6.31
N LYS A 844 16.65 36.95 -6.95
CA LYS A 844 16.14 38.29 -6.59
C LYS A 844 14.63 38.39 -6.79
N ASP A 845 14.12 37.85 -7.90
CA ASP A 845 12.67 37.77 -8.16
C ASP A 845 11.96 36.84 -7.17
N ALA A 846 12.55 35.68 -6.83
CA ALA A 846 11.99 34.78 -5.82
C ALA A 846 11.91 35.44 -4.43
N LEU A 847 12.92 36.23 -4.04
CA LEU A 847 12.92 36.99 -2.79
C LEU A 847 11.87 38.10 -2.80
N SER A 848 11.70 38.81 -3.92
CA SER A 848 10.72 39.91 -4.04
C SER A 848 9.28 39.45 -3.80
N ARG A 849 8.95 38.22 -4.20
CA ARG A 849 7.64 37.58 -3.96
C ARG A 849 7.34 37.30 -2.49
N LEU A 850 8.31 37.51 -1.58
CA LEU A 850 8.17 37.30 -0.13
C LEU A 850 8.10 38.62 0.65
N THR A 851 8.04 39.78 -0.02
CA THR A 851 8.01 41.08 0.68
C THR A 851 6.66 41.39 1.32
N ASP A 852 5.56 40.91 0.74
CA ASP A 852 4.24 40.97 1.37
C ASP A 852 4.02 39.68 2.18
N ASP A 853 4.19 39.78 3.50
CA ASP A 853 4.01 38.64 4.41
C ASP A 853 2.60 38.06 4.33
N LYS A 854 1.55 38.89 4.15
CA LYS A 854 0.17 38.41 4.11
C LYS A 854 -0.06 37.58 2.85
N GLU A 855 0.37 38.07 1.70
CA GLU A 855 0.26 37.32 0.44
C GLU A 855 1.10 36.04 0.49
N ALA A 856 2.32 36.11 1.00
CA ALA A 856 3.23 34.97 1.09
C ALA A 856 2.68 33.87 2.01
N ILE A 857 2.19 34.23 3.20
CA ILE A 857 1.52 33.29 4.13
C ILE A 857 0.25 32.74 3.51
N ALA A 858 -0.61 33.61 2.96
CA ALA A 858 -1.84 33.19 2.32
C ALA A 858 -1.57 32.21 1.18
N ARG A 859 -0.46 32.33 0.45
CA ARG A 859 -0.06 31.39 -0.62
C ARG A 859 0.34 30.00 -0.10
N ILE A 860 0.90 29.88 1.09
CA ILE A 860 1.33 28.58 1.64
C ILE A 860 0.39 28.04 2.73
N HIS A 861 -0.73 28.71 3.00
CA HIS A 861 -1.80 28.15 3.83
C HIS A 861 -2.27 26.82 3.23
N GLY A 862 -2.32 25.78 4.07
CA GLY A 862 -2.49 24.37 3.70
C GLY A 862 -1.18 23.55 3.72
N CYS A 863 0.00 24.19 3.66
CA CYS A 863 1.30 23.49 3.79
C CYS A 863 1.63 23.14 5.26
N LEU A 864 2.71 22.37 5.46
CA LEU A 864 3.20 21.95 6.79
C LEU A 864 3.72 23.11 7.67
N GLY A 865 4.37 24.10 7.04
CA GLY A 865 5.10 25.15 7.73
C GLY A 865 6.33 24.64 8.50
N THR A 866 7.11 25.56 9.04
CA THR A 866 8.35 25.23 9.76
C THR A 866 8.13 25.32 11.27
N ASP A 867 8.68 24.38 12.03
CA ASP A 867 8.62 24.45 13.49
C ASP A 867 9.45 25.66 14.00
N PRO A 868 8.81 26.66 14.68
CA PRO A 868 9.51 27.85 15.16
C PRO A 868 10.63 27.51 16.14
N SER A 869 10.47 26.43 16.90
CA SER A 869 11.38 26.05 17.97
C SER A 869 12.71 25.44 17.50
N LEU A 870 12.85 25.21 16.18
CA LEU A 870 14.11 24.85 15.52
C LEU A 870 15.01 26.06 15.26
N PHE A 871 14.43 27.27 15.20
CA PHE A 871 15.13 28.51 14.84
C PHE A 871 15.07 29.59 15.93
N SER A 872 14.21 29.41 16.93
CA SER A 872 14.21 30.28 18.10
C SER A 872 15.54 30.11 18.84
N GLN A 873 16.35 31.18 18.87
CA GLN A 873 17.47 31.29 19.81
C GLN A 873 16.88 31.35 21.22
N ASN A 874 16.61 30.20 21.82
CA ASN A 874 16.45 30.18 23.27
C ASN A 874 17.85 30.15 23.86
N GLU A 875 18.21 31.31 24.41
CA GLU A 875 18.97 31.46 25.66
C GLU A 875 19.27 30.09 26.30
N ALA A 876 20.48 29.60 26.09
CA ALA A 876 21.10 28.56 26.89
C ALA A 876 22.11 29.22 27.82
#